data_AF-A8X2B6-F1
#
_entry.id   AF-A8X2B6-F1
#
_cell.length_a   1.000
_cell.length_b   1.000
_cell.length_c   1.000
_cell.angle_alpha   90.00
_cell.angle_beta   90.00
_cell.angle_gamma   90.00
#
_symmetry.space_group_name_H-M   'P 1'
#
loop_
_entity.id
_entity.type
_entity.pdbx_description
1 polymer ?
#
loop_
_entity_poly.entity_id
_entity_poly.type
_entity_poly.pdbx_seq_one_letter_code
_entity_poly.pdbx_strand_id
1 'polypeptide(L)'
;MIILYLFFLALVVPVLAENATAIPQNGTEIDYGPDPMELEIRQDPRCLPGCFFETNILGSWFIDDFPRNCTTVCAPYGFRIDGQTDLSEKQLAETLKNMKNVIAFQFAVTHTRFKNTQFLANLETVDCYDVGTFRHSINYRMEDVGLLNLSNVSCNIEIGSNNNMTQLNLPKLNLVHSPYANYSSFTVSVSYNHPDFCITVSEMLKFMVYNDTNFNWMIGDYCRLSNNSELLSQKYCDVRDTPLEVMASNCLKIVGNLLIDEKNEIFVGKLANVDTIFGNLIIRNTNLTDTNFLGSLTTVMSMRKGEPVILIENNPELRNVTIPKFVKYHAPQTHVPVQMYNNSAELSKTSKFCNDLQSQLTDTMTWIVRIDGLVCDEGCVFAKTVVITSESIKNFPSNCSRICANLEFNDNSNLSEIELLPMFQNLKELFGSLKFVNTNFESASFLASLAVIECDSGGFFKFENNQNMKEIGMKSLIRCVCDFEVSLAPKLEKLNFPLLKNFTHSSGNISQVEMSISNVSSNFCITFQEMQHFMMNENLFLKNFTGHFCKQPGKYCADVCEIESSNIYFRCEIMSGSIVVNSENQLISDALNTVKWIFGNLKIENTNMTKFHVLNSLEYVVSLDNSNAIEIVGNRKLVEISIPNLKRVQTNQKRWLQIQGNNEKLTDFVIEQDQFCKTLTNYNGENQFVSEIDGKICHPKCIFPNPPFHKLAKDLIPIFLDCTTICADIIIDQNTSFPEGSLIFSFKHVKKIFGSLKVSQTNFTTGSFLGGIEEIECDKSDSFIFENNFEMTEIGMLHLTRCACQFMVYQNPKMTGLNLPNLRNFHPQNKSIVQYIDMQIYDMPSEFCIDHMEMENFIKEPSLFMSTLPINYCSVFNFPTSPGQDTICEFKENFTMQELDSNCTTLLGNVTLTNKNQDFLYKIQSVKYLFGTLEIYQTNLTTIELPNLEYVASLRKQKPAIRLVANFNLTNFQLPKLKRVRAYQREWIRFEDKNDELMRNLKNQPQICLPHRDILNETILYEARIGDKYCDDVVKSIDENNFSSSILEIPSSFVFITLLWI
;
A
#
# COMPACT_ATOMS: atom_id res chain seq x y z
N MET A 1 39.59 -34.63 5.38
CA MET A 1 38.63 -34.46 4.22
C MET A 1 37.55 -35.55 4.25
N ILE A 2 37.04 -35.70 5.35
CA ILE A 2 35.83 -36.32 5.92
C ILE A 2 35.81 -36.04 7.42
N ILE A 3 36.45 -34.88 7.75
CA ILE A 3 36.23 -34.22 9.05
C ILE A 3 36.05 -32.71 8.79
N LEU A 4 35.62 -32.38 7.52
CA LEU A 4 35.19 -31.06 7.02
C LEU A 4 33.85 -31.21 6.28
N TYR A 5 33.08 -32.31 6.59
CA TYR A 5 31.70 -32.47 6.10
C TYR A 5 30.82 -33.00 7.23
N LEU A 6 31.43 -32.93 8.52
CA LEU A 6 30.59 -33.19 9.70
C LEU A 6 30.69 -32.00 10.66
N PHE A 7 31.03 -30.71 10.06
CA PHE A 7 30.99 -29.38 10.71
C PHE A 7 30.13 -28.44 9.86
N PHE A 8 29.20 -29.06 8.91
CA PHE A 8 28.30 -28.18 8.12
C PHE A 8 26.89 -28.78 8.13
N LEU A 9 26.53 -29.50 9.25
CA LEU A 9 25.07 -29.79 9.39
C LEU A 9 24.72 -29.80 10.87
N ALA A 10 25.39 -28.91 11.70
CA ALA A 10 24.90 -28.51 13.04
C ALA A 10 24.99 -26.99 13.19
N LEU A 11 24.49 -26.21 12.15
CA LEU A 11 24.12 -24.80 12.39
C LEU A 11 22.96 -24.41 11.47
N VAL A 12 21.86 -25.17 11.47
CA VAL A 12 20.68 -24.43 10.97
C VAL A 12 19.44 -24.96 11.73
N VAL A 13 19.20 -24.57 13.00
CA VAL A 13 18.25 -23.81 13.82
C VAL A 13 17.36 -24.81 14.59
N PRO A 14 17.10 -24.56 16.02
CA PRO A 14 15.95 -23.63 16.19
C PRO A 14 15.98 -22.92 17.55
N VAL A 15 16.40 -21.55 17.61
CA VAL A 15 15.71 -20.83 18.71
C VAL A 15 15.17 -19.51 18.17
N LEU A 16 14.05 -19.63 17.37
CA LEU A 16 13.06 -18.53 17.56
C LEU A 16 11.77 -19.12 18.14
N ALA A 17 11.67 -19.13 19.47
CA ALA A 17 10.29 -18.78 19.92
C ALA A 17 10.38 -17.96 21.21
N GLU A 18 10.50 -16.69 21.03
CA GLU A 18 9.47 -15.86 21.70
C GLU A 18 9.56 -14.42 21.18
N ASN A 19 8.98 -14.24 20.00
CA ASN A 19 7.72 -13.48 19.81
C ASN A 19 7.74 -12.78 18.44
N ALA A 20 7.76 -13.53 17.32
CA ALA A 20 6.86 -13.52 16.15
C ALA A 20 5.52 -12.84 16.47
N THR A 21 5.51 -11.69 16.03
CA THR A 21 5.02 -11.51 14.65
C THR A 21 3.74 -10.66 14.65
N ALA A 22 3.81 -9.41 14.15
CA ALA A 22 2.99 -9.42 12.92
C ALA A 22 2.22 -8.08 12.81
N ILE A 23 2.65 -7.22 12.00
CA ILE A 23 2.20 -7.10 10.60
C ILE A 23 1.56 -5.72 10.42
N PRO A 24 1.77 -5.12 9.26
CA PRO A 24 1.97 -4.20 8.13
C PRO A 24 0.63 -3.71 7.55
N GLN A 25 0.50 -2.29 7.45
CA GLN A 25 0.43 -1.52 6.18
C GLN A 25 -0.72 -0.51 6.24
N ASN A 26 -0.39 0.74 6.49
CA ASN A 26 -0.78 2.07 5.97
C ASN A 26 -1.56 1.96 4.65
N GLY A 27 -2.99 2.33 4.57
CA GLY A 27 -3.58 3.01 3.38
C GLY A 27 -4.46 4.19 3.82
N THR A 28 -4.25 5.52 3.62
CA THR A 28 -4.95 6.79 3.28
C THR A 28 -6.46 6.63 3.44
N GLU A 29 -7.23 7.43 4.48
CA GLU A 29 -8.64 7.64 4.04
C GLU A 29 -9.01 9.12 4.10
N ILE A 30 -9.08 9.99 3.03
CA ILE A 30 -10.22 10.59 2.31
C ILE A 30 -11.42 10.70 3.25
N ASP A 31 -11.63 11.97 4.09
CA ASP A 31 -12.91 12.36 4.72
C ASP A 31 -14.11 11.92 3.85
N TYR A 32 -14.64 10.73 4.30
CA TYR A 32 -15.88 10.10 3.78
C TYR A 32 -16.99 10.25 4.81
N GLY A 33 -17.57 11.53 5.30
CA GLY A 33 -18.85 11.25 6.00
C GLY A 33 -18.80 9.94 6.81
N PRO A 34 -19.58 9.76 8.19
CA PRO A 34 -19.50 8.45 8.83
C PRO A 34 -19.43 7.30 7.81
N ASP A 35 -18.33 6.66 7.76
CA ASP A 35 -18.35 5.41 6.96
C ASP A 35 -19.79 4.90 6.76
N PRO A 36 -20.38 5.09 5.56
CA PRO A 36 -21.73 4.58 5.27
C PRO A 36 -22.05 3.32 6.10
N MET A 37 -21.10 2.60 6.50
CA MET A 37 -21.34 1.34 7.25
C MET A 37 -21.52 1.63 8.76
N GLU A 38 -20.74 2.67 9.20
CA GLU A 38 -20.99 3.13 10.58
C GLU A 38 -22.43 3.62 10.76
N LEU A 39 -22.87 4.43 9.86
CA LEU A 39 -24.27 4.93 9.91
C LEU A 39 -25.27 3.78 9.77
N GLU A 40 -24.92 2.84 9.05
CA GLU A 40 -25.82 1.67 8.88
C GLU A 40 -25.91 0.86 10.17
N ILE A 41 -24.83 0.66 10.88
CA ILE A 41 -24.87 -0.13 12.14
C ILE A 41 -25.61 0.66 13.21
N ARG A 42 -25.43 1.96 13.14
CA ARG A 42 -26.09 2.78 14.19
C ARG A 42 -27.60 2.82 13.95
N GLN A 43 -27.98 2.62 12.74
CA GLN A 43 -29.43 2.65 12.44
C GLN A 43 -29.99 1.24 12.39
N ASP A 44 -29.17 0.28 12.79
CA ASP A 44 -29.64 -1.12 12.74
C ASP A 44 -30.62 -1.39 13.89
N PRO A 45 -31.79 -1.86 13.58
CA PRO A 45 -32.88 -2.02 14.57
C PRO A 45 -32.52 -3.07 15.64
N ARG A 46 -31.54 -3.93 15.32
CA ARG A 46 -31.12 -4.93 16.33
C ARG A 46 -30.18 -4.31 17.36
N CYS A 47 -29.71 -3.11 17.13
CA CYS A 47 -28.78 -2.46 18.08
C CYS A 47 -29.59 -1.59 19.05
N LEU A 48 -29.72 -2.11 20.36
CA LEU A 48 -30.51 -1.39 21.38
C LEU A 48 -29.65 -0.31 22.06
N PRO A 49 -30.39 0.62 22.45
CA PRO A 49 -29.67 1.67 23.17
C PRO A 49 -28.94 1.11 24.40
N GLY A 50 -27.61 1.44 24.55
CA GLY A 50 -26.80 0.96 25.69
C GLY A 50 -26.01 -0.31 25.35
N CYS A 51 -26.19 -0.77 24.10
CA CYS A 51 -25.48 -2.01 23.75
C CYS A 51 -24.48 -1.72 22.63
N PHE A 52 -24.00 -0.45 22.69
CA PHE A 52 -22.95 -0.10 21.69
C PHE A 52 -21.58 -0.16 22.38
N PHE A 53 -20.77 -0.86 21.64
CA PHE A 53 -19.36 -0.76 22.05
C PHE A 53 -18.65 0.30 21.21
N GLU A 54 -18.37 1.44 21.81
CA GLU A 54 -18.04 2.67 21.05
C GLU A 54 -16.53 2.80 20.86
N THR A 55 -15.91 1.73 21.12
CA THR A 55 -14.45 1.69 20.82
C THR A 55 -14.16 0.51 19.90
N ASN A 56 -12.96 0.40 19.44
CA ASN A 56 -12.72 -0.70 18.47
C ASN A 56 -11.79 -1.77 19.07
N ILE A 57 -11.15 -1.46 20.37
CA ILE A 57 -10.27 -2.48 20.97
C ILE A 57 -10.75 -2.74 22.42
N LEU A 58 -10.83 -4.10 22.76
CA LEU A 58 -11.24 -4.45 24.14
C LEU A 58 -9.99 -4.71 25.00
N GLY A 59 -9.70 -3.68 25.99
CA GLY A 59 -8.58 -3.74 26.95
C GLY A 59 -9.02 -3.22 28.33
N SER A 60 -8.04 -3.42 29.28
CA SER A 60 -8.38 -3.01 30.67
C SER A 60 -8.88 -1.56 30.68
N TRP A 61 -8.53 -0.76 29.54
CA TRP A 61 -8.88 0.67 29.50
C TRP A 61 -10.36 0.85 29.17
N PHE A 62 -10.95 -0.16 28.43
CA PHE A 62 -12.35 0.05 28.00
C PHE A 62 -13.23 -1.08 28.51
N ILE A 63 -12.65 -1.74 29.44
CA ILE A 63 -13.37 -2.97 29.85
C ILE A 63 -14.65 -2.56 30.59
N ASP A 64 -14.59 -1.30 31.27
CA ASP A 64 -15.81 -0.87 32.01
C ASP A 64 -16.85 -0.29 31.05
N ASP A 65 -16.41 0.06 29.81
CA ASP A 65 -17.34 0.64 28.80
C ASP A 65 -18.00 -0.46 27.95
N PHE A 66 -17.52 -1.62 28.17
CA PHE A 66 -18.14 -2.71 27.40
C PHE A 66 -19.54 -3.01 27.94
N PRO A 67 -20.56 -3.07 27.09
CA PRO A 67 -21.95 -3.32 27.52
C PRO A 67 -22.14 -4.77 27.99
N ARG A 68 -21.96 -5.03 29.30
CA ARG A 68 -21.85 -6.41 29.84
C ARG A 68 -23.23 -7.06 29.94
N ASN A 69 -24.31 -6.17 29.87
CA ASN A 69 -25.64 -6.77 30.06
C ASN A 69 -26.35 -6.94 28.72
N CYS A 70 -25.54 -6.80 27.67
CA CYS A 70 -26.21 -6.89 26.36
C CYS A 70 -25.92 -8.26 25.71
N THR A 71 -27.04 -8.72 25.18
CA THR A 71 -26.87 -9.98 24.42
C THR A 71 -26.36 -9.67 23.00
N THR A 72 -26.83 -8.61 22.35
CA THR A 72 -26.30 -8.14 21.05
C THR A 72 -25.47 -6.87 21.26
N VAL A 73 -24.21 -7.04 20.79
CA VAL A 73 -23.33 -5.88 20.96
C VAL A 73 -23.03 -5.31 19.56
N CYS A 74 -23.32 -3.97 19.43
CA CYS A 74 -23.05 -3.29 18.13
C CYS A 74 -21.80 -2.41 18.25
N ALA A 75 -20.95 -2.71 17.23
CA ALA A 75 -19.64 -2.03 17.32
C ALA A 75 -19.39 -1.25 16.02
N PRO A 76 -19.79 -0.02 15.93
CA PRO A 76 -19.71 0.77 14.69
C PRO A 76 -18.27 1.04 14.26
N TYR A 77 -17.30 0.86 15.20
CA TYR A 77 -15.90 1.12 14.79
C TYR A 77 -15.14 -0.20 14.67
N GLY A 78 -15.94 -1.32 14.87
CA GLY A 78 -15.26 -2.63 14.82
C GLY A 78 -15.09 -3.24 16.22
N PHE A 79 -14.99 -4.52 16.28
CA PHE A 79 -14.74 -5.24 17.54
C PHE A 79 -13.43 -6.03 17.43
N ARG A 80 -12.41 -5.44 18.32
CA ARG A 80 -11.07 -6.05 18.11
C ARG A 80 -10.46 -6.42 19.46
N ILE A 81 -9.91 -7.63 19.48
CA ILE A 81 -8.99 -8.03 20.55
C ILE A 81 -7.60 -8.24 19.93
N ASP A 82 -6.60 -7.31 20.33
CA ASP A 82 -5.30 -7.46 19.64
C ASP A 82 -4.16 -7.33 20.66
N GLY A 83 -2.87 -7.15 20.16
CA GLY A 83 -1.65 -7.22 21.01
C GLY A 83 -1.66 -6.15 22.08
N GLN A 84 -2.58 -5.20 21.94
CA GLN A 84 -2.67 -4.12 22.95
C GLN A 84 -3.58 -4.52 24.11
N THR A 85 -4.37 -5.67 23.95
CA THR A 85 -5.26 -6.11 25.04
C THR A 85 -4.44 -6.71 26.20
N ASP A 86 -4.57 -5.98 27.38
CA ASP A 86 -3.82 -6.45 28.56
C ASP A 86 -4.70 -7.31 29.46
N LEU A 87 -5.88 -7.78 28.98
CA LEU A 87 -6.81 -8.58 29.82
C LEU A 87 -6.48 -10.07 29.72
N SER A 88 -6.58 -10.64 30.97
CA SER A 88 -6.40 -12.10 30.98
C SER A 88 -7.60 -12.82 30.35
N GLU A 89 -7.40 -14.08 29.95
CA GLU A 89 -8.53 -14.88 29.40
C GLU A 89 -9.74 -14.86 30.34
N LYS A 90 -9.46 -14.96 31.67
CA LYS A 90 -10.57 -14.96 32.65
C LYS A 90 -11.33 -13.62 32.63
N GLN A 91 -10.54 -12.59 32.53
CA GLN A 91 -11.21 -11.26 32.51
C GLN A 91 -12.02 -11.09 31.22
N LEU A 92 -11.49 -11.55 30.17
CA LEU A 92 -12.26 -11.47 28.90
C LEU A 92 -13.52 -12.34 28.96
N ALA A 93 -13.32 -13.46 29.50
CA ALA A 93 -14.49 -14.38 29.56
C ALA A 93 -15.59 -13.77 30.44
N GLU A 94 -15.21 -13.21 31.51
CA GLU A 94 -16.21 -12.62 32.42
C GLU A 94 -16.87 -11.39 31.77
N THR A 95 -16.03 -10.67 31.03
CA THR A 95 -16.56 -9.42 30.44
C THR A 95 -17.51 -9.75 29.28
N LEU A 96 -17.29 -10.82 28.55
CA LEU A 96 -18.03 -11.05 27.30
C LEU A 96 -19.05 -12.17 27.51
N LYS A 97 -19.36 -12.46 28.78
CA LYS A 97 -20.10 -13.70 29.09
C LYS A 97 -21.54 -13.61 28.61
N ASN A 98 -22.09 -12.31 28.48
CA ASN A 98 -23.52 -12.21 28.08
C ASN A 98 -23.63 -11.91 26.58
N MET A 99 -22.50 -11.66 25.98
CA MET A 99 -22.54 -11.30 24.54
C MET A 99 -22.70 -12.56 23.67
N LYS A 100 -23.84 -12.49 22.90
CA LYS A 100 -24.11 -13.66 22.02
C LYS A 100 -24.04 -13.25 20.55
N ASN A 101 -24.31 -11.94 20.26
CA ASN A 101 -24.33 -11.46 18.86
C ASN A 101 -23.50 -10.19 18.74
N VAL A 102 -22.77 -10.25 17.58
CA VAL A 102 -21.99 -9.01 17.36
C VAL A 102 -22.33 -8.49 15.96
N ILE A 103 -22.65 -7.16 16.00
CA ILE A 103 -22.82 -6.48 14.70
C ILE A 103 -21.70 -5.43 14.55
N ALA A 104 -20.91 -5.74 13.52
CA ALA A 104 -19.75 -4.84 13.34
C ALA A 104 -19.22 -4.99 11.90
N PHE A 105 -18.58 -3.88 11.49
CA PHE A 105 -18.03 -4.01 10.13
C PHE A 105 -16.75 -4.85 10.16
N GLN A 106 -16.07 -4.92 11.40
CA GLN A 106 -14.89 -5.79 11.55
C GLN A 106 -14.92 -6.47 12.93
N PHE A 107 -14.77 -7.81 12.90
CA PHE A 107 -14.53 -8.61 14.12
C PHE A 107 -13.16 -9.29 14.04
N ALA A 108 -12.30 -8.78 15.05
CA ALA A 108 -10.91 -9.28 14.82
C ALA A 108 -10.26 -9.65 16.17
N VAL A 109 -9.57 -10.81 16.12
CA VAL A 109 -8.61 -11.21 17.16
C VAL A 109 -7.23 -11.38 16.51
N THR A 110 -6.34 -10.33 16.80
CA THR A 110 -5.05 -10.35 16.08
C THR A 110 -3.91 -9.98 17.03
N HIS A 111 -2.70 -10.44 16.69
CA HIS A 111 -1.46 -10.10 17.44
C HIS A 111 -1.59 -10.44 18.92
N THR A 112 -2.38 -11.58 19.21
CA THR A 112 -2.51 -11.94 20.64
C THR A 112 -1.63 -13.16 20.95
N ARG A 113 -1.60 -13.40 22.32
CA ARG A 113 -0.80 -14.59 22.73
C ARG A 113 -1.73 -15.71 23.21
N PHE A 114 -3.05 -15.66 22.84
CA PHE A 114 -4.00 -16.68 23.34
C PHE A 114 -3.93 -17.93 22.46
N LYS A 115 -4.13 -19.07 23.20
CA LYS A 115 -4.06 -20.35 22.46
C LYS A 115 -5.35 -20.58 21.66
N ASN A 116 -6.48 -20.01 22.13
CA ASN A 116 -7.77 -20.01 21.42
C ASN A 116 -8.66 -18.89 21.95
N THR A 117 -9.95 -18.78 21.35
CA THR A 117 -10.83 -17.66 21.76
C THR A 117 -11.99 -18.20 22.61
N GLN A 118 -11.70 -19.07 23.54
CA GLN A 118 -12.77 -19.68 24.36
C GLN A 118 -13.40 -18.63 25.28
N PHE A 119 -12.66 -17.59 25.46
CA PHE A 119 -13.31 -16.53 26.27
C PHE A 119 -14.48 -15.89 25.50
N LEU A 120 -14.71 -16.26 24.28
CA LEU A 120 -15.93 -15.89 23.51
C LEU A 120 -16.87 -17.08 23.36
N ALA A 121 -16.95 -17.91 24.31
CA ALA A 121 -17.61 -19.23 24.17
C ALA A 121 -19.11 -19.04 23.97
N ASN A 122 -19.68 -17.88 24.38
CA ASN A 122 -21.15 -17.71 24.26
C ASN A 122 -21.53 -17.03 22.95
N LEU A 123 -20.50 -16.60 22.21
CA LEU A 123 -20.79 -15.91 20.95
C LEU A 123 -21.48 -16.85 19.95
N GLU A 124 -22.64 -16.32 19.36
CA GLU A 124 -23.46 -17.22 18.50
C GLU A 124 -23.47 -16.66 17.07
N THR A 125 -23.53 -15.26 16.97
CA THR A 125 -23.60 -14.73 15.59
C THR A 125 -22.67 -13.50 15.47
N VAL A 126 -22.11 -13.38 14.18
CA VAL A 126 -21.35 -12.16 13.85
C VAL A 126 -21.83 -11.67 12.48
N ASP A 127 -22.26 -10.43 12.50
CA ASP A 127 -22.79 -9.85 11.26
C ASP A 127 -21.93 -8.63 10.85
N CYS A 128 -21.33 -8.72 9.58
CA CYS A 128 -20.46 -7.62 9.13
C CYS A 128 -20.99 -7.04 7.82
N TYR A 129 -22.27 -7.21 7.60
CA TYR A 129 -22.99 -6.66 6.43
C TYR A 129 -22.39 -7.17 5.11
N ASP A 130 -21.94 -8.45 5.12
CA ASP A 130 -21.46 -9.19 3.92
C ASP A 130 -20.22 -8.51 3.33
N VAL A 131 -19.75 -7.32 3.96
CA VAL A 131 -18.59 -6.62 3.35
C VAL A 131 -17.43 -6.62 4.36
N GLY A 132 -17.80 -6.65 5.63
CA GLY A 132 -16.76 -6.59 6.67
C GLY A 132 -16.08 -7.95 6.88
N THR A 133 -15.21 -7.98 7.96
CA THR A 133 -14.36 -9.18 8.00
C THR A 133 -14.45 -9.83 9.39
N PHE A 134 -14.44 -11.15 9.38
CA PHE A 134 -14.20 -12.00 10.55
C PHE A 134 -12.76 -12.52 10.50
N ARG A 135 -11.97 -11.81 11.48
CA ARG A 135 -10.51 -12.02 11.29
C ARG A 135 -9.87 -12.57 12.56
N HIS A 136 -9.06 -13.68 12.33
CA HIS A 136 -8.11 -14.22 13.34
C HIS A 136 -6.74 -14.44 12.70
N SER A 137 -5.87 -13.43 12.92
CA SER A 137 -4.58 -13.55 12.20
C SER A 137 -3.43 -13.04 13.08
N ILE A 138 -2.22 -13.53 12.81
CA ILE A 138 -0.95 -13.10 13.46
C ILE A 138 -1.03 -13.37 14.96
N ASN A 139 -1.66 -14.52 15.27
CA ASN A 139 -1.64 -14.98 16.68
C ASN A 139 -0.71 -16.19 16.84
N TYR A 140 0.47 -15.92 17.31
CA TYR A 140 1.59 -16.89 17.15
C TYR A 140 1.39 -18.10 18.06
N ARG A 141 0.52 -18.00 19.20
CA ARG A 141 0.34 -19.19 20.08
C ARG A 141 -1.00 -19.86 19.80
N MET A 142 -1.77 -19.28 18.90
CA MET A 142 -3.14 -19.81 18.69
C MET A 142 -3.08 -21.20 18.03
N GLU A 143 -3.75 -22.18 18.74
CA GLU A 143 -3.78 -23.58 18.23
C GLU A 143 -5.07 -23.85 17.45
N ASP A 144 -6.15 -23.21 17.70
CA ASP A 144 -7.42 -23.19 16.95
C ASP A 144 -8.24 -21.97 17.37
N VAL A 145 -9.35 -21.63 16.61
CA VAL A 145 -10.21 -20.48 16.99
C VAL A 145 -11.08 -20.89 18.18
N GLY A 146 -11.77 -22.00 18.13
CA GLY A 146 -12.39 -22.63 19.32
C GLY A 146 -13.72 -21.96 19.68
N LEU A 147 -14.48 -21.46 18.63
CA LEU A 147 -15.82 -20.90 18.91
C LEU A 147 -16.90 -21.94 18.58
N LEU A 148 -17.31 -22.70 19.59
CA LEU A 148 -18.12 -23.91 19.37
C LEU A 148 -19.59 -23.54 19.22
N ASN A 149 -19.96 -22.29 19.70
CA ASN A 149 -21.40 -21.95 19.64
C ASN A 149 -21.68 -20.98 18.49
N LEU A 150 -20.59 -20.59 17.83
CA LEU A 150 -20.81 -19.63 16.73
C LEU A 150 -21.51 -20.31 15.54
N SER A 151 -22.74 -19.81 15.29
CA SER A 151 -23.55 -20.53 14.30
C SER A 151 -23.65 -19.72 13.00
N ASN A 152 -23.78 -18.36 13.08
CA ASN A 152 -24.00 -17.58 11.85
C ASN A 152 -22.98 -16.44 11.76
N VAL A 153 -22.40 -16.45 10.50
CA VAL A 153 -21.44 -15.36 10.27
C VAL A 153 -21.73 -14.75 8.90
N SER A 154 -22.04 -13.49 8.92
CA SER A 154 -22.30 -12.79 7.64
C SER A 154 -21.14 -11.86 7.31
N CYS A 155 -19.86 -12.44 7.30
CA CYS A 155 -18.64 -11.63 7.06
C CYS A 155 -17.76 -12.35 6.03
N ASN A 156 -16.86 -11.44 5.46
CA ASN A 156 -15.69 -12.13 4.83
C ASN A 156 -14.79 -12.80 5.89
N ILE A 157 -14.24 -14.05 5.50
CA ILE A 157 -13.46 -14.81 6.51
C ILE A 157 -11.97 -14.67 6.18
N GLU A 158 -11.24 -14.22 7.28
CA GLU A 158 -9.77 -14.21 7.16
C GLU A 158 -9.12 -14.84 8.40
N ILE A 159 -8.44 -15.94 8.07
CA ILE A 159 -7.72 -16.66 9.14
C ILE A 159 -6.32 -16.99 8.61
N GLY A 160 -5.36 -16.35 9.21
CA GLY A 160 -4.02 -16.65 8.64
C GLY A 160 -2.90 -16.12 9.53
N SER A 161 -1.69 -16.62 9.25
CA SER A 161 -0.46 -16.23 9.98
C SER A 161 -0.53 -16.62 11.45
N ASN A 162 -1.17 -17.78 11.71
CA ASN A 162 -1.15 -18.37 13.06
C ASN A 162 -0.29 -19.66 13.06
N ASN A 163 0.93 -19.51 13.45
CA ASN A 163 1.96 -20.54 13.17
C ASN A 163 1.71 -21.82 13.99
N ASN A 164 0.84 -21.76 15.08
CA ASN A 164 0.61 -22.98 15.88
C ASN A 164 -0.81 -23.53 15.65
N MET A 165 -1.51 -22.96 14.81
CA MET A 165 -2.91 -23.40 14.58
C MET A 165 -2.92 -24.63 13.66
N THR A 166 -3.55 -25.72 14.18
CA THR A 166 -3.57 -26.97 13.38
C THR A 166 -5.01 -27.30 12.96
N GLN A 167 -5.96 -26.57 13.48
CA GLN A 167 -7.37 -26.75 13.05
C GLN A 167 -8.15 -25.45 13.32
N LEU A 168 -9.38 -25.32 12.61
CA LEU A 168 -10.21 -24.11 12.84
C LEU A 168 -11.01 -24.24 14.14
N ASN A 169 -11.70 -25.42 14.32
CA ASN A 169 -12.58 -25.73 15.46
C ASN A 169 -13.78 -24.77 15.54
N LEU A 170 -14.54 -24.69 14.37
CA LEU A 170 -15.80 -23.93 14.26
C LEU A 170 -16.91 -24.84 13.74
N PRO A 171 -17.35 -25.73 14.53
CA PRO A 171 -18.20 -26.85 14.04
C PRO A 171 -19.62 -26.39 13.70
N LYS A 172 -20.12 -25.22 14.26
CA LYS A 172 -21.53 -24.85 13.99
C LYS A 172 -21.59 -23.63 13.06
N LEU A 173 -20.45 -23.29 12.55
CA LEU A 173 -20.44 -21.99 11.83
C LEU A 173 -21.10 -22.17 10.46
N ASN A 174 -22.05 -21.22 10.16
CA ASN A 174 -22.66 -21.12 8.82
C ASN A 174 -22.47 -19.69 8.29
N LEU A 175 -22.01 -19.83 7.02
CA LEU A 175 -21.96 -18.50 6.38
C LEU A 175 -23.36 -18.09 5.91
N VAL A 176 -23.80 -16.85 6.36
CA VAL A 176 -25.18 -16.43 6.02
C VAL A 176 -25.13 -14.97 5.53
N HIS A 177 -26.11 -14.66 4.62
CA HIS A 177 -26.17 -13.25 4.19
C HIS A 177 -26.76 -12.39 5.30
N SER A 178 -26.19 -11.25 5.22
CA SER A 178 -26.74 -10.33 6.23
C SER A 178 -28.17 -9.92 5.83
N PRO A 179 -29.12 -9.83 6.76
CA PRO A 179 -30.49 -9.41 6.45
C PRO A 179 -30.55 -7.94 6.04
N TYR A 180 -29.40 -7.28 6.08
CA TYR A 180 -29.52 -5.82 5.86
C TYR A 180 -28.47 -5.37 4.85
N ALA A 181 -27.91 -6.47 4.09
CA ALA A 181 -26.94 -6.09 3.04
C ALA A 181 -27.64 -6.12 1.67
N ASN A 182 -27.26 -5.08 0.74
CA ASN A 182 -27.88 -4.98 -0.62
C ASN A 182 -26.98 -5.61 -1.67
N TYR A 183 -25.91 -6.19 -1.30
CA TYR A 183 -25.00 -6.89 -2.22
C TYR A 183 -24.31 -8.04 -1.48
N SER A 184 -23.93 -9.27 -2.25
CA SER A 184 -23.32 -10.35 -1.43
C SER A 184 -22.22 -11.05 -2.26
N SER A 185 -20.91 -10.62 -1.89
CA SER A 185 -19.83 -11.53 -2.35
C SER A 185 -18.94 -11.91 -1.17
N PHE A 186 -18.86 -13.34 -0.84
CA PHE A 186 -18.03 -13.78 0.30
C PHE A 186 -16.63 -14.18 -0.20
N THR A 187 -15.72 -13.62 0.53
CA THR A 187 -14.34 -14.13 0.32
C THR A 187 -13.87 -14.89 1.58
N VAL A 188 -13.27 -16.07 1.29
CA VAL A 188 -12.73 -16.87 2.41
C VAL A 188 -11.23 -17.07 2.16
N SER A 189 -10.46 -16.62 3.21
CA SER A 189 -9.00 -16.82 3.10
C SER A 189 -8.45 -17.46 4.39
N VAL A 190 -7.72 -18.56 4.16
CA VAL A 190 -7.02 -19.26 5.27
C VAL A 190 -5.60 -19.60 4.79
N SER A 191 -4.65 -18.81 5.37
CA SER A 191 -3.29 -19.07 4.86
C SER A 191 -2.25 -18.79 5.96
N TYR A 192 -0.99 -19.38 5.66
CA TYR A 192 0.21 -19.12 6.49
C TYR A 192 -0.03 -19.58 7.93
N ASN A 193 -0.77 -20.83 8.10
CA ASN A 193 -0.91 -21.45 9.45
C ASN A 193 0.07 -22.61 9.61
N HIS A 194 -0.06 -23.30 10.71
CA HIS A 194 0.88 -24.42 10.90
C HIS A 194 0.88 -25.38 9.70
N PRO A 195 2.04 -25.98 9.38
CA PRO A 195 2.14 -26.90 8.22
C PRO A 195 1.17 -28.08 8.35
N ASP A 196 0.78 -28.41 9.58
CA ASP A 196 -0.17 -29.53 9.77
C ASP A 196 -1.61 -29.01 9.88
N PHE A 197 -1.78 -27.83 9.53
CA PHE A 197 -3.15 -27.30 9.63
C PHE A 197 -4.08 -28.06 8.69
N CYS A 198 -5.26 -28.44 9.26
CA CYS A 198 -6.27 -29.06 8.38
C CYS A 198 -7.65 -28.51 8.74
N ILE A 199 -8.55 -28.45 7.75
CA ILE A 199 -9.96 -28.06 7.94
C ILE A 199 -10.86 -29.29 7.74
N THR A 200 -11.82 -29.45 8.66
CA THR A 200 -12.74 -30.60 8.46
C THR A 200 -13.65 -30.36 7.25
N VAL A 201 -14.18 -31.44 6.72
CA VAL A 201 -15.08 -31.33 5.55
C VAL A 201 -16.38 -30.62 5.97
N SER A 202 -16.75 -30.95 7.12
CA SER A 202 -17.98 -30.28 7.60
C SER A 202 -17.80 -28.75 7.63
N GLU A 203 -16.66 -28.29 8.08
CA GLU A 203 -16.42 -26.82 8.12
C GLU A 203 -16.32 -26.25 6.69
N MET A 204 -15.66 -26.89 5.80
CA MET A 204 -15.54 -26.40 4.41
C MET A 204 -16.92 -26.31 3.74
N LEU A 205 -17.76 -27.25 4.05
CA LEU A 205 -19.09 -27.19 3.41
C LEU A 205 -19.86 -25.96 3.88
N LYS A 206 -19.47 -25.64 5.09
CA LYS A 206 -20.17 -24.43 5.59
C LYS A 206 -19.67 -23.17 4.86
N PHE A 207 -18.50 -23.19 4.24
CA PHE A 207 -18.01 -22.04 3.47
C PHE A 207 -18.49 -22.09 2.02
N MET A 208 -18.95 -23.26 1.63
CA MET A 208 -19.30 -23.44 0.20
C MET A 208 -20.80 -23.30 0.02
N VAL A 209 -21.44 -22.68 0.95
CA VAL A 209 -22.91 -22.64 0.90
C VAL A 209 -23.35 -21.79 -0.29
N TYR A 210 -22.51 -20.81 -0.69
CA TYR A 210 -22.89 -19.98 -1.85
C TYR A 210 -21.97 -20.27 -3.03
N ASN A 211 -22.62 -20.33 -4.23
CA ASN A 211 -21.86 -20.71 -5.43
C ASN A 211 -20.82 -19.65 -5.80
N ASP A 212 -20.97 -18.39 -5.40
CA ASP A 212 -20.04 -17.31 -5.82
C ASP A 212 -19.03 -16.99 -4.71
N THR A 213 -18.97 -17.93 -3.68
CA THR A 213 -17.93 -17.67 -2.67
C THR A 213 -16.54 -17.74 -3.30
N ASN A 214 -15.82 -16.64 -3.06
CA ASN A 214 -14.44 -16.59 -3.59
C ASN A 214 -13.43 -17.12 -2.56
N PHE A 215 -12.79 -18.23 -2.89
CA PHE A 215 -11.75 -18.79 -1.99
C PHE A 215 -10.37 -18.29 -2.41
N ASN A 216 -9.92 -17.17 -1.66
CA ASN A 216 -8.60 -16.57 -1.94
C ASN A 216 -7.55 -17.08 -0.94
N TRP A 217 -6.48 -17.78 -1.47
CA TRP A 217 -5.32 -18.19 -0.64
C TRP A 217 -5.78 -19.12 0.48
N MET A 218 -6.63 -20.22 0.14
CA MET A 218 -6.98 -21.29 1.10
C MET A 218 -5.94 -22.42 1.04
N ILE A 219 -4.97 -22.27 2.02
CA ILE A 219 -3.83 -23.22 1.97
C ILE A 219 -3.85 -24.09 3.24
N GLY A 220 -3.74 -25.34 3.11
CA GLY A 220 -3.75 -26.32 4.21
C GLY A 220 -4.16 -27.71 3.69
N ASP A 221 -4.72 -28.55 4.71
CA ASP A 221 -5.19 -29.91 4.35
C ASP A 221 -6.55 -30.16 5.01
N TYR A 222 -7.23 -31.30 4.50
CA TYR A 222 -8.48 -31.70 5.17
C TYR A 222 -8.19 -32.69 6.31
N CYS A 223 -8.94 -32.36 7.44
CA CYS A 223 -8.74 -33.29 8.57
C CYS A 223 -9.28 -34.68 8.24
N ARG A 224 -8.68 -35.73 8.97
CA ARG A 224 -9.19 -37.12 8.78
C ARG A 224 -10.62 -37.22 9.32
N LEU A 225 -11.38 -38.18 8.63
CA LEU A 225 -12.79 -38.29 9.05
C LEU A 225 -12.88 -38.98 10.41
N SER A 226 -13.59 -38.27 11.33
CA SER A 226 -13.89 -38.91 12.63
C SER A 226 -15.23 -39.64 12.57
N ASN A 227 -15.51 -40.89 13.23
CA ASN A 227 -16.74 -41.72 13.19
C ASN A 227 -17.97 -40.89 13.58
N ASN A 228 -18.40 -39.86 12.73
CA ASN A 228 -19.59 -39.03 12.98
C ASN A 228 -20.77 -39.53 12.13
N SER A 229 -21.92 -39.81 12.72
CA SER A 229 -23.16 -40.38 12.12
C SER A 229 -23.70 -39.47 10.99
N GLU A 230 -23.52 -38.10 11.03
CA GLU A 230 -24.00 -37.16 9.98
C GLU A 230 -23.15 -37.29 8.70
N LEU A 231 -21.85 -37.51 8.81
CA LEU A 231 -20.94 -37.68 7.65
C LEU A 231 -21.19 -39.03 6.97
N LEU A 232 -21.61 -40.04 7.76
CA LEU A 232 -21.89 -41.39 7.20
C LEU A 232 -23.20 -41.38 6.41
N SER A 233 -24.14 -40.47 6.80
CA SER A 233 -25.40 -40.32 6.03
C SER A 233 -25.15 -39.62 4.68
N GLN A 234 -23.98 -38.84 4.66
CA GLN A 234 -23.69 -38.15 3.39
C GLN A 234 -22.71 -38.97 2.53
N LYS A 235 -22.53 -40.28 2.97
CA LYS A 235 -21.78 -41.31 2.24
C LYS A 235 -20.38 -40.80 1.86
N TYR A 236 -19.50 -40.23 2.88
CA TYR A 236 -18.11 -39.78 2.68
C TYR A 236 -17.17 -40.99 2.67
N CYS A 237 -16.20 -40.85 1.79
CA CYS A 237 -15.18 -41.93 1.74
C CYS A 237 -13.79 -41.30 1.84
N ASP A 238 -13.07 -41.74 2.97
CA ASP A 238 -11.70 -41.22 3.16
C ASP A 238 -10.68 -42.15 2.49
N VAL A 239 -10.12 -41.70 1.45
CA VAL A 239 -9.27 -42.60 0.62
C VAL A 239 -7.87 -42.67 1.22
N ARG A 240 -7.54 -41.99 2.27
CA ARG A 240 -6.26 -42.16 3.01
C ARG A 240 -6.27 -43.43 3.85
N ASP A 241 -7.47 -43.85 4.22
CA ASP A 241 -7.56 -45.03 5.11
C ASP A 241 -8.18 -46.22 4.36
N THR A 242 -8.90 -45.82 3.31
CA THR A 242 -9.62 -46.92 2.63
C THR A 242 -9.28 -46.87 1.13
N PRO A 243 -8.47 -47.84 0.77
CA PRO A 243 -8.14 -47.88 -0.66
C PRO A 243 -9.38 -48.09 -1.54
N LEU A 244 -9.35 -47.73 -2.79
CA LEU A 244 -10.50 -47.76 -3.72
C LEU A 244 -11.08 -49.18 -3.83
N GLU A 245 -10.32 -50.23 -3.61
CA GLU A 245 -10.78 -51.64 -3.72
C GLU A 245 -11.86 -51.95 -2.70
N VAL A 246 -11.74 -51.39 -1.57
CA VAL A 246 -12.68 -51.81 -0.49
C VAL A 246 -13.63 -50.64 -0.20
N MET A 247 -13.51 -49.57 -1.04
CA MET A 247 -14.40 -48.41 -0.84
C MET A 247 -15.83 -48.76 -1.27
N ALA A 248 -16.82 -48.30 -0.51
CA ALA A 248 -18.24 -48.56 -0.83
C ALA A 248 -18.64 -47.87 -2.16
N SER A 249 -19.50 -48.51 -2.94
CA SER A 249 -19.88 -48.01 -4.28
C SER A 249 -20.88 -46.85 -4.16
N ASN A 250 -21.49 -46.68 -3.05
CA ASN A 250 -22.48 -45.57 -2.95
C ASN A 250 -21.83 -44.31 -2.35
N CYS A 251 -20.48 -44.18 -2.42
CA CYS A 251 -19.77 -42.99 -1.91
C CYS A 251 -20.11 -41.76 -2.78
N LEU A 252 -20.45 -40.65 -2.10
CA LEU A 252 -20.82 -39.44 -2.86
C LEU A 252 -19.68 -38.41 -2.78
N LYS A 253 -18.91 -38.36 -1.65
CA LYS A 253 -17.83 -37.37 -1.44
C LYS A 253 -16.55 -38.08 -1.00
N ILE A 254 -15.47 -37.58 -1.57
CA ILE A 254 -14.18 -38.21 -1.23
C ILE A 254 -13.36 -37.19 -0.43
N VAL A 255 -12.74 -37.74 0.67
CA VAL A 255 -11.80 -36.90 1.43
C VAL A 255 -10.38 -37.48 1.27
N GLY A 256 -9.50 -36.61 0.76
CA GLY A 256 -8.11 -37.02 0.48
C GLY A 256 -7.80 -36.89 -1.02
N ASN A 257 -6.49 -37.04 -1.21
CA ASN A 257 -6.09 -36.98 -2.63
C ASN A 257 -6.37 -38.32 -3.33
N LEU A 258 -7.20 -38.19 -4.34
CA LEU A 258 -7.59 -39.42 -5.07
C LEU A 258 -6.58 -39.73 -6.18
N LEU A 259 -5.89 -40.90 -5.92
CA LEU A 259 -4.92 -41.35 -6.94
C LEU A 259 -5.44 -42.61 -7.64
N ILE A 260 -5.59 -42.51 -8.98
CA ILE A 260 -5.94 -43.69 -9.80
C ILE A 260 -4.73 -44.10 -10.65
N ASP A 261 -4.23 -45.35 -10.34
CA ASP A 261 -3.08 -45.84 -11.14
C ASP A 261 -3.32 -47.30 -11.55
N GLU A 262 -2.35 -47.98 -12.01
CA GLU A 262 -2.51 -49.33 -12.60
C GLU A 262 -2.99 -50.34 -11.55
N LYS A 263 -2.77 -50.01 -10.32
CA LYS A 263 -3.12 -51.00 -9.26
C LYS A 263 -4.61 -50.96 -8.95
N ASN A 264 -5.21 -49.75 -9.28
CA ASN A 264 -6.60 -49.71 -8.79
C ASN A 264 -7.56 -49.21 -9.87
N GLU A 265 -7.19 -49.19 -11.11
CA GLU A 265 -8.03 -48.65 -12.21
C GLU A 265 -9.24 -49.56 -12.46
N ILE A 266 -9.21 -50.82 -11.99
CA ILE A 266 -10.34 -51.76 -12.24
C ILE A 266 -11.51 -51.39 -11.33
N PHE A 267 -11.25 -50.47 -10.35
CA PHE A 267 -12.32 -50.20 -9.38
C PHE A 267 -12.87 -48.79 -9.63
N VAL A 268 -12.65 -48.12 -10.69
CA VAL A 268 -13.04 -46.71 -10.94
C VAL A 268 -14.58 -46.62 -11.00
N GLY A 269 -15.28 -47.86 -11.27
CA GLY A 269 -16.77 -47.86 -11.27
C GLY A 269 -17.34 -47.42 -9.92
N LYS A 270 -16.55 -47.45 -8.88
CA LYS A 270 -17.06 -47.09 -7.55
C LYS A 270 -17.11 -45.56 -7.41
N LEU A 271 -16.60 -44.84 -8.44
CA LEU A 271 -16.57 -43.37 -8.36
C LEU A 271 -17.73 -42.78 -9.16
N ALA A 272 -18.62 -43.64 -9.65
CA ALA A 272 -19.65 -43.20 -10.60
C ALA A 272 -20.59 -42.19 -9.95
N ASN A 273 -20.73 -42.33 -8.51
CA ASN A 273 -21.71 -41.42 -7.86
C ASN A 273 -20.99 -40.28 -7.12
N VAL A 274 -19.68 -40.21 -7.28
CA VAL A 274 -18.93 -39.22 -6.49
C VAL A 274 -19.09 -37.85 -7.16
N ASP A 275 -19.61 -36.87 -6.34
CA ASP A 275 -19.84 -35.56 -6.97
C ASP A 275 -18.85 -34.51 -6.41
N THR A 276 -18.14 -34.86 -5.31
CA THR A 276 -17.18 -33.86 -4.76
C THR A 276 -15.94 -34.59 -4.27
N ILE A 277 -14.83 -33.90 -4.58
CA ILE A 277 -13.55 -34.40 -4.03
C ILE A 277 -12.92 -33.28 -3.19
N PHE A 278 -12.80 -33.58 -1.90
CA PHE A 278 -12.00 -32.68 -1.04
C PHE A 278 -10.53 -33.09 -1.03
N GLY A 279 -9.84 -32.67 -2.01
CA GLY A 279 -8.43 -33.03 -2.31
C GLY A 279 -8.16 -32.89 -3.81
N ASN A 280 -7.01 -33.56 -4.23
CA ASN A 280 -6.69 -33.55 -5.68
C ASN A 280 -7.14 -34.85 -6.35
N LEU A 281 -7.44 -34.70 -7.64
CA LEU A 281 -7.65 -35.92 -8.45
C LEU A 281 -6.45 -36.15 -9.39
N ILE A 282 -5.81 -37.39 -9.10
CA ILE A 282 -4.63 -37.74 -9.93
C ILE A 282 -4.87 -39.08 -10.62
N ILE A 283 -4.79 -39.06 -11.96
CA ILE A 283 -4.86 -40.31 -12.74
C ILE A 283 -3.55 -40.50 -13.51
N ARG A 284 -2.85 -41.58 -13.08
CA ARG A 284 -1.55 -41.73 -13.77
C ARG A 284 -1.24 -43.21 -14.00
N ASN A 285 -0.59 -43.48 -15.05
CA ASN A 285 -0.08 -44.82 -15.39
C ASN A 285 -1.21 -45.85 -15.44
N THR A 286 -2.33 -45.52 -16.13
CA THR A 286 -3.46 -46.48 -16.23
C THR A 286 -3.63 -46.91 -17.68
N ASN A 287 -4.50 -48.01 -17.84
CA ASN A 287 -4.89 -48.41 -19.22
C ASN A 287 -6.33 -48.00 -19.54
N LEU A 288 -6.81 -47.00 -18.83
CA LEU A 288 -8.20 -46.53 -19.05
C LEU A 288 -8.30 -45.87 -20.44
N THR A 289 -9.48 -46.05 -21.03
CA THR A 289 -9.63 -45.42 -22.36
C THR A 289 -10.46 -44.14 -22.26
N ASP A 290 -11.21 -43.99 -21.10
CA ASP A 290 -12.01 -42.77 -20.91
C ASP A 290 -12.24 -42.52 -19.42
N THR A 291 -12.80 -41.29 -19.06
CA THR A 291 -13.04 -40.99 -17.62
C THR A 291 -14.55 -40.82 -17.40
N ASN A 292 -15.33 -41.46 -18.15
CA ASN A 292 -16.80 -41.32 -18.05
C ASN A 292 -17.31 -41.69 -16.66
N PHE A 293 -16.54 -42.46 -16.00
CA PHE A 293 -16.99 -42.85 -14.64
C PHE A 293 -17.02 -41.64 -13.70
N LEU A 294 -16.49 -40.44 -14.13
CA LEU A 294 -16.53 -39.23 -13.30
C LEU A 294 -17.73 -38.38 -13.72
N GLY A 295 -18.74 -38.94 -14.27
CA GLY A 295 -19.89 -38.24 -14.89
C GLY A 295 -20.67 -37.42 -13.84
N SER A 296 -20.51 -37.73 -12.51
CA SER A 296 -21.33 -37.02 -11.50
C SER A 296 -20.47 -35.97 -10.79
N LEU A 297 -19.19 -35.91 -11.15
CA LEU A 297 -18.26 -35.04 -10.39
C LEU A 297 -18.52 -33.58 -10.75
N THR A 298 -18.81 -32.78 -9.69
CA THR A 298 -19.11 -31.35 -9.93
C THR A 298 -18.04 -30.46 -9.31
N THR A 299 -17.38 -30.96 -8.23
CA THR A 299 -16.55 -30.03 -7.45
C THR A 299 -15.26 -30.76 -7.02
N VAL A 300 -14.10 -30.00 -7.23
CA VAL A 300 -12.82 -30.47 -6.66
C VAL A 300 -12.18 -29.31 -5.89
N MET A 301 -11.97 -29.52 -4.64
CA MET A 301 -11.47 -28.42 -3.77
C MET A 301 -10.14 -28.85 -3.13
N SER A 302 -9.09 -28.35 -3.77
CA SER A 302 -7.75 -28.67 -3.22
C SER A 302 -7.23 -27.49 -2.38
N MET A 303 -6.42 -27.86 -1.31
CA MET A 303 -5.84 -26.77 -0.49
C MET A 303 -4.32 -26.87 -0.51
N ARG A 304 -3.79 -27.65 -1.49
CA ARG A 304 -2.33 -27.81 -1.54
C ARG A 304 -1.71 -26.70 -2.39
N LYS A 305 -0.71 -26.24 -1.77
CA LYS A 305 -0.06 -25.08 -2.42
C LYS A 305 0.75 -25.54 -3.64
N GLY A 306 0.35 -24.84 -4.82
CA GLY A 306 1.22 -25.01 -6.00
C GLY A 306 0.91 -26.30 -6.77
N GLU A 307 -0.19 -27.00 -6.40
CA GLU A 307 -0.49 -28.23 -7.14
C GLU A 307 -1.80 -28.08 -7.92
N PRO A 308 -1.87 -28.87 -9.11
CA PRO A 308 -3.13 -28.82 -9.87
C PRO A 308 -4.26 -29.59 -9.17
N VAL A 309 -5.44 -29.07 -9.42
CA VAL A 309 -6.58 -29.77 -8.77
C VAL A 309 -6.89 -31.07 -9.52
N ILE A 310 -6.62 -31.14 -10.80
CA ILE A 310 -6.75 -32.40 -11.56
C ILE A 310 -5.47 -32.59 -12.38
N LEU A 311 -4.86 -33.77 -12.04
CA LEU A 311 -3.66 -34.14 -12.82
C LEU A 311 -3.85 -35.51 -13.47
N ILE A 312 -3.72 -35.52 -14.86
CA ILE A 312 -3.83 -36.79 -15.61
C ILE A 312 -2.54 -36.96 -16.42
N GLU A 313 -1.83 -38.07 -15.98
CA GLU A 313 -0.55 -38.19 -16.71
C GLU A 313 -0.19 -39.66 -16.93
N ASN A 314 0.48 -39.91 -18.04
CA ASN A 314 1.08 -41.21 -18.40
C ASN A 314 0.02 -42.31 -18.53
N ASN A 315 -1.06 -42.02 -19.27
CA ASN A 315 -2.11 -43.02 -19.59
C ASN A 315 -2.22 -43.18 -21.11
N PRO A 316 -1.46 -44.16 -21.68
CA PRO A 316 -1.24 -44.23 -23.14
C PRO A 316 -2.52 -44.62 -23.89
N GLU A 317 -3.53 -45.24 -23.13
CA GLU A 317 -4.72 -45.71 -23.89
C GLU A 317 -5.90 -44.76 -23.67
N LEU A 318 -5.64 -43.67 -22.96
CA LEU A 318 -6.75 -42.76 -22.59
C LEU A 318 -7.06 -41.84 -23.77
N ARG A 319 -8.27 -42.01 -24.36
CA ARG A 319 -8.58 -41.29 -25.62
C ARG A 319 -9.67 -40.26 -25.37
N ASN A 320 -10.34 -40.38 -24.14
CA ASN A 320 -11.49 -39.47 -23.90
C ASN A 320 -11.52 -39.07 -22.42
N VAL A 321 -11.51 -37.68 -22.20
CA VAL A 321 -11.65 -37.20 -20.82
C VAL A 321 -12.90 -36.33 -20.73
N THR A 322 -14.00 -37.00 -20.17
CA THR A 322 -15.26 -36.25 -20.04
C THR A 322 -15.68 -36.15 -18.57
N ILE A 323 -15.78 -34.83 -18.13
CA ILE A 323 -16.32 -34.57 -16.79
C ILE A 323 -17.43 -33.51 -16.93
N PRO A 324 -18.54 -33.88 -17.34
CA PRO A 324 -19.58 -33.00 -17.89
C PRO A 324 -20.17 -32.08 -16.82
N LYS A 325 -20.16 -32.41 -15.51
CA LYS A 325 -20.86 -31.56 -14.52
C LYS A 325 -19.85 -30.79 -13.67
N PHE A 326 -18.61 -30.68 -14.15
CA PHE A 326 -17.56 -30.03 -13.34
C PHE A 326 -17.68 -28.52 -13.46
N VAL A 327 -17.93 -27.89 -12.36
CA VAL A 327 -18.22 -26.44 -12.55
C VAL A 327 -17.51 -25.65 -11.44
N LYS A 328 -16.97 -26.33 -10.45
CA LYS A 328 -16.35 -25.54 -9.35
C LYS A 328 -15.05 -26.22 -8.90
N TYR A 329 -13.99 -25.28 -8.65
CA TYR A 329 -12.72 -25.83 -8.13
C TYR A 329 -12.02 -24.79 -7.27
N HIS A 330 -11.08 -25.31 -6.45
CA HIS A 330 -10.13 -24.42 -5.74
C HIS A 330 -8.71 -25.02 -5.86
N ALA A 331 -7.76 -24.09 -6.39
CA ALA A 331 -6.34 -24.49 -6.55
C ALA A 331 -5.45 -23.30 -6.13
N PRO A 332 -4.97 -23.41 -4.90
CA PRO A 332 -4.21 -22.26 -4.40
C PRO A 332 -2.81 -22.17 -5.04
N GLN A 333 -2.49 -20.98 -5.53
CA GLN A 333 -1.15 -20.63 -6.06
C GLN A 333 -0.76 -21.54 -7.23
N THR A 334 -1.84 -21.98 -7.89
CA THR A 334 -1.60 -22.78 -9.10
C THR A 334 -2.15 -22.02 -10.32
N HIS A 335 -1.19 -21.82 -11.24
CA HIS A 335 -1.54 -21.03 -12.45
C HIS A 335 -2.46 -21.84 -13.37
N VAL A 336 -2.13 -23.28 -13.45
CA VAL A 336 -2.98 -24.14 -14.32
C VAL A 336 -3.60 -25.25 -13.45
N PRO A 337 -4.91 -25.19 -13.16
CA PRO A 337 -5.56 -26.08 -12.19
C PRO A 337 -5.82 -27.48 -12.78
N VAL A 338 -5.91 -27.57 -14.10
CA VAL A 338 -6.12 -28.89 -14.72
C VAL A 338 -4.99 -29.14 -15.73
N GLN A 339 -4.27 -30.29 -15.35
CA GLN A 339 -3.12 -30.58 -16.24
C GLN A 339 -3.18 -32.03 -16.72
N MET A 340 -2.76 -32.23 -18.07
CA MET A 340 -2.72 -33.60 -18.63
C MET A 340 -1.42 -33.77 -19.42
N TYR A 341 -0.63 -34.89 -18.94
CA TYR A 341 0.65 -35.10 -19.63
C TYR A 341 0.79 -36.58 -20.02
N ASN A 342 1.47 -36.68 -21.23
CA ASN A 342 1.93 -38.02 -21.65
C ASN A 342 0.81 -39.05 -21.63
N ASN A 343 -0.40 -38.63 -22.26
CA ASN A 343 -1.52 -39.58 -22.45
C ASN A 343 -1.65 -39.97 -23.93
N SER A 344 -2.82 -40.58 -24.38
CA SER A 344 -2.88 -41.03 -25.78
C SER A 344 -2.78 -39.84 -26.74
N ALA A 345 -2.21 -40.06 -27.87
CA ALA A 345 -2.04 -39.02 -28.91
C ALA A 345 -3.40 -38.47 -29.35
N GLU A 346 -4.40 -39.32 -29.21
CA GLU A 346 -5.76 -38.89 -29.61
C GLU A 346 -6.26 -37.75 -28.72
N LEU A 347 -5.95 -37.63 -27.45
CA LEU A 347 -6.40 -36.57 -26.50
C LEU A 347 -5.74 -35.24 -26.87
N SER A 348 -4.60 -35.34 -27.43
CA SER A 348 -3.88 -34.13 -27.85
C SER A 348 -4.42 -33.59 -29.18
N LYS A 349 -5.25 -34.41 -29.92
CA LYS A 349 -5.74 -34.02 -31.26
C LYS A 349 -7.17 -33.47 -31.15
N THR A 350 -7.92 -33.73 -29.99
CA THR A 350 -9.36 -33.39 -29.90
C THR A 350 -9.52 -32.15 -29.00
N SER A 351 -9.70 -30.84 -29.71
CA SER A 351 -9.94 -29.54 -29.04
C SER A 351 -11.33 -29.50 -28.40
N LYS A 352 -12.14 -30.54 -28.57
CA LYS A 352 -13.53 -30.48 -28.09
C LYS A 352 -13.61 -30.71 -26.58
N PHE A 353 -12.88 -31.60 -26.05
CA PHE A 353 -12.97 -31.86 -24.59
C PHE A 353 -12.26 -30.75 -23.80
N CYS A 354 -11.12 -30.38 -24.18
CA CYS A 354 -10.38 -29.28 -23.54
C CYS A 354 -11.20 -27.98 -23.58
N ASN A 355 -11.92 -27.79 -24.69
CA ASN A 355 -12.77 -26.58 -24.81
C ASN A 355 -14.05 -26.71 -23.97
N ASP A 356 -14.53 -27.96 -23.91
CA ASP A 356 -15.75 -28.19 -23.11
C ASP A 356 -15.47 -28.01 -21.61
N LEU A 357 -14.37 -28.58 -21.19
CA LEU A 357 -14.03 -28.44 -19.77
C LEU A 357 -13.66 -26.99 -19.44
N GLN A 358 -12.96 -26.26 -20.39
CA GLN A 358 -12.63 -24.84 -20.17
C GLN A 358 -13.91 -23.99 -20.13
N SER A 359 -14.77 -24.16 -21.11
CA SER A 359 -15.99 -23.35 -21.17
C SER A 359 -16.90 -23.60 -19.96
N GLN A 360 -16.82 -24.85 -19.38
CA GLN A 360 -17.65 -25.14 -18.19
C GLN A 360 -17.14 -24.41 -16.95
N LEU A 361 -15.80 -24.09 -16.93
CA LEU A 361 -15.21 -23.50 -15.70
C LEU A 361 -15.13 -21.99 -15.83
N THR A 362 -14.77 -21.50 -17.12
CA THR A 362 -14.69 -20.05 -17.30
C THR A 362 -14.72 -19.72 -18.80
N ASP A 363 -15.30 -18.45 -19.10
CA ASP A 363 -15.32 -18.04 -20.53
C ASP A 363 -14.20 -17.04 -20.82
N THR A 364 -13.36 -16.68 -19.87
CA THR A 364 -12.39 -15.59 -20.05
C THR A 364 -10.97 -16.09 -19.83
N MET A 365 -10.81 -17.34 -19.19
CA MET A 365 -9.45 -17.75 -18.79
C MET A 365 -9.07 -19.03 -19.56
N THR A 366 -8.15 -18.90 -20.53
CA THR A 366 -7.83 -20.02 -21.46
C THR A 366 -6.71 -20.88 -20.90
N TRP A 367 -6.10 -20.48 -19.71
CA TRP A 367 -4.95 -21.23 -19.14
C TRP A 367 -5.43 -22.25 -18.10
N ILE A 368 -6.69 -22.42 -17.90
CA ILE A 368 -7.21 -23.20 -16.75
C ILE A 368 -7.12 -24.69 -17.06
N VAL A 369 -6.89 -25.07 -18.41
CA VAL A 369 -6.70 -26.50 -18.74
C VAL A 369 -5.52 -26.62 -19.71
N ARG A 370 -4.46 -27.52 -19.33
CA ARG A 370 -3.35 -27.73 -20.26
C ARG A 370 -3.20 -29.22 -20.55
N ILE A 371 -2.96 -29.55 -21.92
CA ILE A 371 -2.61 -30.93 -22.31
C ILE A 371 -1.17 -30.94 -22.86
N ASP A 372 -0.32 -31.64 -22.11
CA ASP A 372 1.11 -31.73 -22.49
C ASP A 372 1.72 -30.33 -22.57
N GLY A 373 1.19 -29.46 -21.61
CA GLY A 373 1.84 -28.14 -21.53
C GLY A 373 1.26 -27.15 -22.54
N LEU A 374 0.18 -27.64 -23.30
CA LEU A 374 -0.36 -26.76 -24.34
C LEU A 374 -1.78 -26.32 -23.94
N VAL A 375 -2.31 -25.05 -24.28
CA VAL A 375 -3.67 -24.50 -24.03
C VAL A 375 -4.64 -25.03 -25.10
N CYS A 376 -6.00 -25.14 -24.64
CA CYS A 376 -7.10 -25.76 -25.39
C CYS A 376 -7.49 -24.88 -26.59
N ASP A 377 -6.61 -24.81 -27.56
CA ASP A 377 -6.62 -24.63 -29.02
C ASP A 377 -5.31 -25.15 -29.63
N GLU A 378 -5.09 -26.44 -29.19
CA GLU A 378 -3.83 -27.12 -29.55
C GLU A 378 -3.44 -26.85 -31.00
N GLY A 379 -4.55 -26.33 -31.87
CA GLY A 379 -4.00 -26.06 -33.22
C GLY A 379 -3.34 -24.69 -33.31
N CYS A 380 -3.44 -23.85 -32.23
CA CYS A 380 -2.87 -22.49 -32.41
C CYS A 380 -1.95 -22.14 -31.24
N VAL A 381 -1.38 -23.22 -30.65
CA VAL A 381 -0.31 -23.12 -29.64
C VAL A 381 1.01 -23.56 -30.29
N PHE A 382 1.89 -22.73 -30.20
CA PHE A 382 3.23 -22.97 -30.78
C PHE A 382 4.27 -23.01 -29.66
N ALA A 383 4.82 -24.25 -29.17
CA ALA A 383 5.78 -24.46 -28.07
C ALA A 383 6.07 -23.15 -27.32
N LYS A 384 6.08 -23.16 -25.79
CA LYS A 384 6.11 -22.04 -24.81
C LYS A 384 7.35 -21.16 -25.04
N THR A 385 8.48 -21.61 -25.69
CA THR A 385 9.56 -20.72 -26.16
C THR A 385 10.23 -21.34 -27.39
N VAL A 386 10.07 -20.75 -28.55
CA VAL A 386 10.61 -21.41 -29.76
C VAL A 386 11.46 -20.38 -30.52
N VAL A 387 12.67 -20.89 -30.81
CA VAL A 387 13.47 -20.10 -31.78
C VAL A 387 12.98 -20.42 -33.20
N ILE A 388 12.60 -19.39 -33.97
CA ILE A 388 11.99 -19.62 -35.29
C ILE A 388 13.11 -19.95 -36.30
N THR A 389 13.11 -21.23 -36.95
CA THR A 389 14.04 -21.73 -37.99
C THR A 389 13.23 -22.44 -39.08
N SER A 390 13.86 -22.80 -40.18
CA SER A 390 13.15 -23.55 -41.24
C SER A 390 12.54 -24.85 -40.70
N GLU A 391 13.12 -25.36 -39.56
CA GLU A 391 12.58 -26.62 -39.00
C GLU A 391 11.43 -26.34 -38.02
N SER A 392 11.57 -25.35 -37.13
CA SER A 392 10.55 -25.12 -36.08
C SER A 392 9.29 -24.49 -36.67
N ILE A 393 9.51 -23.78 -37.75
CA ILE A 393 8.36 -23.05 -38.32
C ILE A 393 7.44 -24.04 -39.03
N LYS A 394 7.82 -25.29 -39.37
CA LYS A 394 6.96 -26.30 -40.03
C LYS A 394 5.76 -26.67 -39.14
N ASN A 395 5.99 -26.32 -37.82
CA ASN A 395 4.91 -26.70 -36.89
C ASN A 395 4.10 -25.48 -36.46
N PHE A 396 4.41 -24.36 -37.17
CA PHE A 396 3.71 -23.12 -36.79
C PHE A 396 2.25 -23.19 -37.27
N PRO A 397 1.23 -22.84 -36.39
CA PRO A 397 -0.20 -22.92 -36.76
C PRO A 397 -0.63 -21.71 -37.60
N SER A 398 -0.41 -21.77 -38.97
CA SER A 398 -0.53 -20.59 -39.86
C SER A 398 -1.99 -20.24 -40.09
N ASN A 399 -3.01 -21.09 -39.69
CA ASN A 399 -4.44 -20.76 -39.91
C ASN A 399 -5.06 -20.13 -38.66
N CYS A 400 -4.19 -19.72 -37.74
CA CYS A 400 -4.76 -19.18 -36.49
C CYS A 400 -4.56 -17.66 -36.46
N SER A 401 -5.63 -17.01 -36.12
CA SER A 401 -5.55 -15.55 -35.97
C SER A 401 -5.08 -15.16 -34.56
N ARG A 402 -5.24 -16.05 -33.61
CA ARG A 402 -4.72 -15.87 -32.24
C ARG A 402 -3.81 -17.06 -31.86
N ILE A 403 -2.54 -16.66 -31.42
CA ILE A 403 -1.56 -17.74 -31.17
C ILE A 403 -0.98 -17.55 -29.77
N CYS A 404 -0.85 -18.60 -29.01
CA CYS A 404 -0.12 -18.62 -27.72
C CYS A 404 1.30 -19.17 -27.91
N ALA A 405 2.23 -18.25 -27.74
CA ALA A 405 3.62 -18.73 -27.95
C ALA A 405 4.60 -17.65 -27.47
N ASN A 406 5.82 -18.21 -27.00
CA ASN A 406 6.96 -17.27 -26.88
C ASN A 406 7.86 -17.35 -28.11
N LEU A 407 7.70 -16.28 -28.94
CA LEU A 407 8.46 -16.32 -30.20
C LEU A 407 9.81 -15.59 -30.05
N GLU A 408 10.89 -16.42 -30.46
CA GLU A 408 12.23 -15.81 -30.38
C GLU A 408 12.92 -15.92 -31.75
N PHE A 409 13.29 -14.81 -32.25
CA PHE A 409 14.15 -14.75 -33.45
C PHE A 409 15.58 -14.38 -33.05
N ASN A 410 16.52 -15.35 -33.39
CA ASN A 410 17.90 -15.04 -33.00
C ASN A 410 18.87 -15.48 -34.10
N ASP A 411 20.24 -15.65 -33.82
CA ASP A 411 21.26 -15.92 -34.86
C ASP A 411 21.08 -17.33 -35.46
N ASN A 412 20.16 -18.11 -34.90
CA ASN A 412 19.90 -19.45 -35.47
C ASN A 412 18.72 -19.42 -36.44
N SER A 413 18.05 -18.31 -36.51
CA SER A 413 16.88 -18.24 -37.43
C SER A 413 17.35 -18.15 -38.88
N ASN A 414 17.14 -19.31 -39.70
CA ASN A 414 17.75 -19.46 -41.05
C ASN A 414 16.72 -19.18 -42.14
N LEU A 415 15.62 -18.48 -41.75
CA LEU A 415 14.58 -18.15 -42.75
C LEU A 415 14.67 -16.67 -43.11
N SER A 416 14.37 -16.43 -44.50
CA SER A 416 14.34 -15.02 -44.94
C SER A 416 12.99 -14.36 -44.58
N GLU A 417 12.89 -13.04 -44.54
CA GLU A 417 11.63 -12.30 -44.27
C GLU A 417 10.53 -12.72 -45.24
N ILE A 418 10.79 -13.05 -46.60
CA ILE A 418 9.79 -13.44 -47.62
C ILE A 418 9.21 -14.83 -47.27
N GLU A 419 10.16 -15.60 -46.62
CA GLU A 419 9.66 -16.95 -46.25
C GLU A 419 8.78 -16.88 -44.99
N LEU A 420 8.90 -15.80 -44.12
CA LEU A 420 8.12 -15.72 -42.86
C LEU A 420 6.80 -14.99 -43.10
N LEU A 421 6.70 -14.28 -44.19
CA LEU A 421 5.51 -13.42 -44.38
C LEU A 421 4.24 -14.28 -44.50
N PRO A 422 4.12 -15.29 -45.35
CA PRO A 422 2.87 -16.07 -45.45
C PRO A 422 2.59 -16.86 -44.16
N MET A 423 3.70 -17.05 -43.37
CA MET A 423 3.48 -17.87 -42.15
C MET A 423 2.79 -17.05 -41.07
N PHE A 424 2.94 -15.74 -41.04
CA PHE A 424 2.40 -14.93 -39.92
C PHE A 424 1.31 -14.01 -40.43
N GLN A 425 0.81 -14.19 -41.65
CA GLN A 425 -0.14 -13.23 -42.27
C GLN A 425 -1.49 -13.27 -41.55
N ASN A 426 -1.82 -14.44 -40.88
CA ASN A 426 -3.15 -14.54 -40.23
C ASN A 426 -3.04 -14.22 -38.74
N LEU A 427 -1.79 -14.01 -38.26
CA LEU A 427 -1.62 -13.80 -36.81
C LEU A 427 -2.04 -12.36 -36.46
N LYS A 428 -3.09 -12.21 -35.57
CA LYS A 428 -3.58 -10.87 -35.17
C LYS A 428 -3.29 -10.61 -33.69
N GLU A 429 -3.33 -11.73 -32.89
CA GLU A 429 -3.07 -11.58 -31.43
C GLU A 429 -2.04 -12.63 -30.97
N LEU A 430 -1.12 -12.05 -30.21
CA LEU A 430 -0.10 -12.96 -29.64
C LEU A 430 -0.15 -12.88 -28.12
N PHE A 431 -0.40 -14.00 -27.52
CA PHE A 431 -0.25 -14.10 -26.06
C PHE A 431 1.04 -14.85 -25.70
N GLY A 432 2.00 -14.13 -25.23
CA GLY A 432 3.33 -14.70 -24.93
C GLY A 432 4.43 -13.69 -25.26
N SER A 433 5.70 -14.12 -25.21
CA SER A 433 6.81 -13.18 -25.43
C SER A 433 7.21 -13.11 -26.91
N LEU A 434 7.61 -11.87 -27.30
CA LEU A 434 8.18 -11.68 -28.65
C LEU A 434 9.57 -11.05 -28.57
N LYS A 435 10.58 -11.91 -29.07
CA LYS A 435 11.97 -11.45 -28.87
C LYS A 435 12.73 -11.56 -30.20
N PHE A 436 13.46 -10.53 -30.47
CA PHE A 436 14.44 -10.55 -31.58
C PHE A 436 15.83 -10.28 -31.02
N VAL A 437 16.68 -11.38 -31.03
CA VAL A 437 18.00 -11.20 -30.39
C VAL A 437 19.08 -11.69 -31.36
N ASN A 438 20.04 -10.83 -31.68
CA ASN A 438 21.21 -11.20 -32.49
C ASN A 438 20.79 -11.72 -33.87
N THR A 439 19.69 -11.14 -34.43
CA THR A 439 19.21 -11.65 -35.72
C THR A 439 19.86 -10.86 -36.86
N ASN A 440 19.74 -11.45 -38.20
CA ASN A 440 20.25 -10.73 -39.39
C ASN A 440 19.09 -10.07 -40.17
N PHE A 441 17.91 -10.00 -39.52
CA PHE A 441 16.72 -9.44 -40.21
C PHE A 441 16.87 -7.91 -40.31
N GLU A 442 16.44 -7.40 -41.49
CA GLU A 442 16.48 -5.93 -41.66
C GLU A 442 15.17 -5.27 -41.21
N SER A 443 14.06 -6.17 -40.99
CA SER A 443 12.75 -5.66 -40.53
C SER A 443 11.94 -6.79 -39.91
N ALA A 444 10.89 -6.37 -39.05
CA ALA A 444 9.92 -7.38 -38.54
C ALA A 444 8.57 -7.21 -39.25
N SER A 445 8.55 -6.69 -40.42
CA SER A 445 7.31 -6.33 -41.13
C SER A 445 6.50 -7.59 -41.49
N PHE A 446 7.16 -8.69 -41.55
CA PHE A 446 6.37 -9.91 -41.78
C PHE A 446 5.38 -10.16 -40.65
N LEU A 447 5.40 -9.32 -39.51
CA LEU A 447 4.38 -9.40 -38.43
C LEU A 447 3.46 -8.19 -38.51
N ALA A 448 3.25 -7.62 -39.69
CA ALA A 448 2.49 -6.36 -39.87
C ALA A 448 1.02 -6.58 -39.55
N SER A 449 0.50 -7.84 -39.57
CA SER A 449 -0.93 -8.10 -39.27
C SER A 449 -1.17 -8.16 -37.77
N LEU A 450 -0.12 -8.23 -36.96
CA LEU A 450 -0.28 -8.42 -35.51
C LEU A 450 -0.79 -7.12 -34.88
N ALA A 451 -1.97 -7.28 -34.18
CA ALA A 451 -2.64 -6.07 -33.64
C ALA A 451 -2.47 -5.98 -32.12
N VAL A 452 -2.33 -7.20 -31.43
CA VAL A 452 -2.30 -7.17 -29.95
C VAL A 452 -1.19 -8.13 -29.48
N ILE A 453 -0.45 -7.56 -28.51
CA ILE A 453 0.51 -8.45 -27.83
C ILE A 453 0.23 -8.41 -26.33
N GLU A 454 0.12 -9.64 -25.79
CA GLU A 454 -0.07 -9.74 -24.34
C GLU A 454 0.94 -10.72 -23.75
N CYS A 455 1.71 -10.10 -22.81
CA CYS A 455 2.79 -10.97 -22.27
C CYS A 455 2.35 -11.53 -20.92
N ASP A 456 2.63 -12.91 -20.53
CA ASP A 456 2.45 -13.49 -19.19
C ASP A 456 3.44 -12.86 -18.19
N SER A 457 3.18 -13.10 -16.73
CA SER A 457 4.08 -12.60 -15.67
C SER A 457 5.54 -12.99 -15.93
N GLY A 458 6.32 -11.96 -16.58
CA GLY A 458 7.76 -12.25 -16.87
C GLY A 458 8.04 -12.21 -18.38
N GLY A 459 6.91 -12.05 -19.31
CA GLY A 459 7.01 -12.02 -20.79
C GLY A 459 7.55 -10.65 -21.26
N PHE A 460 8.46 -10.73 -22.47
CA PHE A 460 9.11 -9.50 -22.93
C PHE A 460 8.75 -9.26 -24.41
N PHE A 461 8.50 -8.07 -24.79
CA PHE A 461 8.53 -7.55 -26.17
C PHE A 461 9.84 -6.78 -26.40
N LYS A 462 10.79 -7.59 -27.13
CA LYS A 462 12.15 -7.00 -27.03
C LYS A 462 12.90 -7.25 -28.35
N PHE A 463 13.75 -6.19 -28.74
CA PHE A 463 14.73 -6.26 -29.82
C PHE A 463 16.12 -5.96 -29.27
N GLU A 464 16.99 -6.99 -29.35
CA GLU A 464 18.30 -6.77 -28.70
C GLU A 464 19.43 -7.30 -29.60
N ASN A 465 20.45 -6.50 -29.79
CA ASN A 465 21.70 -6.87 -30.52
C ASN A 465 21.39 -7.31 -31.95
N ASN A 466 20.56 -6.53 -32.63
CA ASN A 466 20.27 -6.80 -34.05
C ASN A 466 21.00 -5.80 -34.95
N GLN A 467 22.14 -6.24 -35.69
CA GLN A 467 23.11 -5.33 -36.34
C GLN A 467 22.59 -4.89 -37.71
N ASN A 468 21.53 -5.61 -38.27
CA ASN A 468 21.11 -5.27 -39.66
C ASN A 468 19.69 -4.68 -39.66
N MET A 469 19.14 -4.64 -38.46
CA MET A 469 17.72 -4.19 -38.42
C MET A 469 17.65 -2.70 -38.80
N LYS A 470 16.87 -2.42 -39.90
CA LYS A 470 16.74 -1.02 -40.39
C LYS A 470 15.40 -0.41 -39.96
N GLU A 471 14.37 -1.32 -39.78
CA GLU A 471 13.03 -0.88 -39.32
C GLU A 471 12.30 -2.05 -38.64
N ILE A 472 11.43 -1.73 -37.54
CA ILE A 472 10.64 -2.83 -36.93
C ILE A 472 9.37 -3.07 -37.77
N GLY A 473 8.47 -2.13 -38.01
CA GLY A 473 7.52 -2.17 -39.16
C GLY A 473 6.25 -2.95 -38.80
N MET A 474 5.82 -3.02 -37.52
CA MET A 474 4.56 -3.69 -37.15
C MET A 474 3.42 -2.68 -37.18
N LYS A 475 2.87 -2.43 -38.33
CA LYS A 475 2.03 -1.25 -38.65
C LYS A 475 0.61 -1.42 -38.09
N SER A 476 0.19 -2.68 -37.69
CA SER A 476 -1.22 -2.86 -37.27
C SER A 476 -1.31 -2.96 -35.74
N LEU A 477 -0.13 -2.76 -35.11
CA LEU A 477 -0.13 -2.97 -33.64
C LEU A 477 -0.87 -1.81 -32.97
N ILE A 478 -1.93 -2.21 -32.15
CA ILE A 478 -2.75 -1.13 -31.54
C ILE A 478 -2.64 -1.22 -30.01
N ARG A 479 -2.35 -2.44 -29.49
CA ARG A 479 -2.35 -2.61 -28.03
C ARG A 479 -1.18 -3.51 -27.61
N CYS A 480 -0.53 -2.99 -26.54
CA CYS A 480 0.59 -3.79 -26.02
C CYS A 480 0.48 -3.89 -24.49
N VAL A 481 0.45 -5.18 -24.00
CA VAL A 481 0.41 -5.38 -22.53
C VAL A 481 1.74 -6.02 -22.10
N CYS A 482 2.86 -5.32 -22.63
CA CYS A 482 4.20 -5.86 -22.33
C CYS A 482 5.19 -4.69 -22.20
N ASP A 483 6.25 -4.96 -21.34
CA ASP A 483 7.38 -4.01 -21.49
C ASP A 483 8.02 -4.13 -22.87
N PHE A 484 8.37 -2.85 -23.37
CA PHE A 484 8.95 -2.86 -24.73
C PHE A 484 10.40 -2.32 -24.68
N GLU A 485 11.27 -3.13 -25.30
CA GLU A 485 12.69 -2.69 -25.22
C GLU A 485 13.37 -2.93 -26.57
N VAL A 486 14.20 -1.78 -26.98
CA VAL A 486 15.09 -1.93 -28.14
C VAL A 486 16.51 -1.53 -27.71
N SER A 487 17.43 -2.42 -27.93
CA SER A 487 18.81 -2.07 -27.53
C SER A 487 19.81 -2.74 -28.48
N LEU A 488 20.90 -1.98 -28.76
CA LEU A 488 22.03 -2.50 -29.60
C LEU A 488 21.54 -2.88 -31.00
N ALA A 489 20.89 -1.90 -31.69
CA ALA A 489 20.47 -2.01 -33.11
C ALA A 489 20.99 -0.80 -33.90
N PRO A 490 22.29 -0.82 -34.37
CA PRO A 490 22.99 0.37 -34.88
C PRO A 490 22.45 0.80 -36.25
N LYS A 491 21.63 -0.05 -36.99
CA LYS A 491 21.14 0.37 -38.33
C LYS A 491 19.65 0.69 -38.26
N LEU A 492 19.11 0.47 -37.07
CA LEU A 492 17.66 0.72 -36.96
C LEU A 492 17.37 2.23 -37.11
N GLU A 493 16.46 2.54 -38.16
CA GLU A 493 16.17 3.97 -38.43
C GLU A 493 14.72 4.31 -38.11
N LYS A 494 13.82 3.28 -37.98
CA LYS A 494 12.40 3.59 -37.71
C LYS A 494 11.75 2.45 -36.92
N LEU A 495 10.77 2.86 -35.90
CA LEU A 495 9.93 1.80 -35.27
C LEU A 495 8.80 1.39 -36.23
N ASN A 496 8.09 2.43 -36.67
CA ASN A 496 6.95 2.29 -37.59
C ASN A 496 5.76 1.58 -36.95
N PHE A 497 5.24 2.05 -35.71
CA PHE A 497 3.97 1.66 -35.02
C PHE A 497 2.94 2.77 -35.15
N PRO A 498 2.35 3.01 -36.26
CA PRO A 498 1.51 4.20 -36.47
C PRO A 498 0.20 4.12 -35.65
N LEU A 499 -0.20 2.88 -35.14
CA LEU A 499 -1.54 2.78 -34.51
C LEU A 499 -1.38 2.43 -33.02
N LEU A 500 -0.14 2.27 -32.53
CA LEU A 500 0.01 1.77 -31.14
C LEU A 500 -0.25 2.93 -30.17
N LYS A 501 -1.31 2.83 -29.38
CA LYS A 501 -1.62 3.93 -28.44
C LYS A 501 -2.12 3.37 -27.11
N ASN A 502 -2.42 1.95 -27.06
CA ASN A 502 -3.01 1.41 -25.82
C ASN A 502 -2.00 0.50 -25.10
N PHE A 503 -1.65 0.93 -23.84
CA PHE A 503 -0.71 0.15 -23.02
C PHE A 503 -1.38 -0.19 -21.69
N THR A 504 -1.43 -1.60 -21.33
CA THR A 504 -1.99 -1.99 -20.01
C THR A 504 -1.12 -3.10 -19.40
N HIS A 505 -0.97 -3.11 -17.95
CA HIS A 505 -0.15 -4.15 -17.27
C HIS A 505 -1.03 -5.33 -16.86
N SER A 506 -0.58 -6.64 -16.97
CA SER A 506 -1.28 -7.94 -16.76
C SER A 506 -1.33 -8.29 -15.28
N SER A 507 -0.80 -7.44 -14.15
CA SER A 507 -0.74 -7.90 -12.75
C SER A 507 -1.42 -6.87 -11.85
N GLY A 508 -2.76 -6.80 -11.68
CA GLY A 508 -3.55 -6.18 -10.58
C GLY A 508 -2.68 -5.43 -9.57
N ASN A 509 -1.27 -5.12 -9.76
CA ASN A 509 -0.54 -4.12 -8.95
C ASN A 509 -0.10 -2.96 -9.83
N ILE A 510 -0.64 -1.67 -9.80
CA ILE A 510 -0.43 -0.28 -10.25
C ILE A 510 0.94 -0.15 -10.91
N SER A 511 1.63 -1.17 -11.78
CA SER A 511 2.91 -0.74 -12.40
C SER A 511 2.68 -0.49 -13.90
N GLN A 512 2.98 0.94 -14.56
CA GLN A 512 2.96 1.36 -15.99
C GLN A 512 3.85 0.45 -16.84
N VAL A 513 3.51 0.24 -18.14
CA VAL A 513 4.34 -0.44 -19.15
C VAL A 513 5.60 0.40 -19.45
N GLU A 514 6.78 -0.21 -19.36
CA GLU A 514 8.04 0.50 -19.65
C GLU A 514 8.46 0.29 -21.12
N MET A 515 8.85 1.58 -21.65
CA MET A 515 9.45 1.50 -23.01
C MET A 515 10.85 2.12 -23.01
N SER A 516 11.81 1.30 -23.57
CA SER A 516 13.18 1.85 -23.64
C SER A 516 13.79 1.56 -25.02
N ILE A 517 14.44 2.69 -25.54
CA ILE A 517 15.16 2.55 -26.83
C ILE A 517 16.56 3.13 -26.68
N SER A 518 17.51 2.31 -26.95
CA SER A 518 18.89 2.78 -26.74
C SER A 518 19.82 2.08 -27.72
N ASN A 519 20.97 2.84 -28.08
CA ASN A 519 22.03 2.29 -28.96
C ASN A 519 21.45 1.89 -30.33
N VAL A 520 20.75 2.80 -30.91
CA VAL A 520 20.19 2.57 -32.26
C VAL A 520 20.92 3.49 -33.24
N SER A 521 20.62 3.42 -34.56
CA SER A 521 21.29 4.23 -35.60
C SER A 521 21.18 5.72 -35.29
N SER A 522 22.20 6.43 -35.72
CA SER A 522 22.16 7.90 -35.58
C SER A 522 21.06 8.51 -36.46
N ASN A 523 20.64 7.80 -37.47
CA ASN A 523 19.54 8.29 -38.33
C ASN A 523 18.17 7.86 -37.81
N PHE A 524 18.18 7.16 -36.67
CA PHE A 524 16.88 6.74 -36.14
C PHE A 524 16.03 7.96 -35.80
N CYS A 525 14.80 7.92 -36.33
CA CYS A 525 13.90 9.03 -35.97
C CYS A 525 12.51 8.50 -35.65
N ILE A 526 11.73 9.13 -34.78
CA ILE A 526 10.35 8.79 -34.41
C ILE A 526 9.42 9.89 -34.95
N THR A 527 8.28 9.47 -35.54
CA THR A 527 7.35 10.48 -36.10
C THR A 527 6.58 11.18 -34.96
N PHE A 528 5.97 12.37 -35.30
CA PHE A 528 5.16 13.10 -34.29
C PHE A 528 3.95 12.27 -33.88
N GLN A 529 3.41 11.64 -34.80
CA GLN A 529 2.21 10.84 -34.50
C GLN A 529 2.54 9.71 -33.49
N GLU A 530 3.58 8.97 -33.72
CA GLU A 530 3.92 7.87 -32.77
C GLU A 530 4.23 8.43 -31.37
N MET A 531 4.96 9.47 -31.36
CA MET A 531 5.33 10.02 -30.03
C MET A 531 4.09 10.59 -29.33
N GLN A 532 3.22 11.25 -30.02
CA GLN A 532 1.97 11.72 -29.37
C GLN A 532 1.18 10.56 -28.78
N HIS A 533 1.02 9.45 -29.54
CA HIS A 533 0.33 8.28 -28.96
C HIS A 533 1.02 7.80 -27.67
N PHE A 534 2.38 7.90 -27.70
CA PHE A 534 3.08 7.42 -26.48
C PHE A 534 2.88 8.40 -25.33
N MET A 535 2.98 9.72 -25.60
CA MET A 535 2.93 10.74 -24.54
C MET A 535 1.51 10.86 -23.98
N MET A 536 0.47 10.51 -24.76
CA MET A 536 -0.92 10.70 -24.30
C MET A 536 -1.40 9.47 -23.53
N ASN A 537 -0.63 8.43 -23.57
CA ASN A 537 -1.06 7.24 -22.80
C ASN A 537 -0.46 7.28 -21.39
N GLU A 538 -1.30 7.22 -20.42
CA GLU A 538 -0.86 7.41 -19.01
C GLU A 538 -0.27 6.10 -18.46
N ASN A 539 -0.48 4.99 -19.15
CA ASN A 539 0.02 3.69 -18.64
C ASN A 539 1.39 3.35 -19.23
N LEU A 540 2.02 4.42 -19.97
CA LEU A 540 3.31 4.11 -20.65
C LEU A 540 4.39 5.04 -20.07
N PHE A 541 5.43 4.32 -19.69
CA PHE A 541 6.62 5.05 -19.23
C PHE A 541 7.78 4.89 -20.22
N LEU A 542 8.35 6.17 -20.72
CA LEU A 542 9.48 6.09 -21.70
C LEU A 542 10.81 6.22 -20.94
N LYS A 543 11.41 5.08 -20.84
CA LYS A 543 12.71 5.04 -20.13
C LYS A 543 13.89 5.09 -21.12
N ASN A 544 14.78 6.18 -20.97
CA ASN A 544 16.00 6.19 -21.83
C ASN A 544 15.64 5.99 -23.31
N PHE A 545 15.04 7.06 -23.90
CA PHE A 545 14.56 7.02 -25.29
C PHE A 545 15.52 7.81 -26.19
N THR A 546 16.39 7.06 -27.06
CA THR A 546 17.38 7.73 -27.93
C THR A 546 16.78 7.90 -29.33
N GLY A 547 16.96 9.06 -29.93
CA GLY A 547 16.51 9.25 -31.33
C GLY A 547 16.17 10.71 -31.60
N HIS A 548 15.79 11.03 -32.91
CA HIS A 548 15.29 12.37 -33.31
C HIS A 548 13.95 12.24 -34.04
N PHE A 549 13.38 13.38 -34.25
CA PHE A 549 12.05 13.33 -34.93
C PHE A 549 12.25 13.29 -36.45
N CYS A 550 11.45 12.41 -37.09
CA CYS A 550 11.59 12.22 -38.54
C CYS A 550 11.23 13.52 -39.27
N LYS A 551 12.01 13.68 -40.55
CA LYS A 551 11.65 14.82 -41.43
C LYS A 551 10.28 14.58 -42.08
N GLN A 552 9.49 15.52 -42.01
CA GLN A 552 8.11 15.29 -42.48
C GLN A 552 8.02 15.56 -43.99
N PRO A 553 7.53 14.58 -44.86
CA PRO A 553 7.44 14.71 -46.32
C PRO A 553 6.29 15.65 -46.73
N GLY A 554 6.46 17.17 -46.85
CA GLY A 554 5.51 17.92 -47.72
C GLY A 554 4.64 18.88 -46.88
N LYS A 555 4.48 20.32 -47.35
CA LYS A 555 3.79 21.61 -47.11
C LYS A 555 2.61 21.46 -46.14
N TYR A 556 2.89 21.39 -44.82
CA TYR A 556 1.91 21.32 -43.71
C TYR A 556 0.94 22.51 -43.79
N CYS A 557 -0.41 22.23 -43.91
CA CYS A 557 -1.62 22.92 -43.41
C CYS A 557 -1.34 23.64 -42.08
N ALA A 558 -1.36 24.88 -41.97
CA ALA A 558 -1.51 25.94 -40.96
C ALA A 558 -1.32 25.41 -39.54
N ASP A 559 -0.68 23.86 -39.24
CA ASP A 559 -0.74 23.44 -37.83
C ASP A 559 0.67 23.04 -37.35
N VAL A 560 1.83 22.83 -38.29
CA VAL A 560 3.19 22.50 -37.81
C VAL A 560 4.16 23.55 -38.37
N CYS A 561 4.91 24.28 -37.47
CA CYS A 561 5.88 25.32 -37.88
C CYS A 561 7.31 24.83 -37.63
N GLU A 562 8.10 24.80 -38.87
CA GLU A 562 9.54 24.51 -38.66
C GLU A 562 10.35 25.81 -38.71
N ILE A 563 11.26 26.09 -37.74
CA ILE A 563 11.92 27.39 -37.50
C ILE A 563 13.02 27.58 -38.55
N GLU A 564 13.02 26.78 -39.78
CA GLU A 564 14.10 27.00 -40.78
C GLU A 564 13.57 27.83 -41.95
N SER A 565 12.41 28.75 -41.79
CA SER A 565 12.02 29.43 -43.05
C SER A 565 11.48 30.83 -42.72
N SER A 566 12.20 31.92 -42.57
CA SER A 566 12.00 33.39 -42.66
C SER A 566 10.53 33.75 -42.84
N ASN A 567 9.42 32.76 -42.50
CA ASN A 567 8.02 33.26 -42.51
C ASN A 567 7.18 32.48 -41.50
N ILE A 568 7.36 32.68 -40.14
CA ILE A 568 6.61 31.98 -39.08
C ILE A 568 5.12 32.36 -39.19
N TYR A 569 4.24 31.54 -39.90
CA TYR A 569 2.78 31.63 -40.01
C TYR A 569 2.12 31.67 -38.63
N PHE A 570 1.28 32.70 -38.29
CA PHE A 570 0.40 33.13 -37.17
C PHE A 570 -0.76 32.15 -37.02
N ARG A 571 -0.34 30.68 -36.65
CA ARG A 571 -1.38 29.80 -36.06
C ARG A 571 -0.88 28.36 -36.07
N CYS A 572 0.26 28.02 -35.32
CA CYS A 572 0.85 26.67 -35.30
C CYS A 572 0.52 25.97 -33.97
N GLU A 573 -0.06 24.77 -34.11
CA GLU A 573 -0.36 23.97 -32.90
C GLU A 573 0.83 23.09 -32.51
N ILE A 574 1.77 22.77 -33.50
CA ILE A 574 2.96 21.92 -33.24
C ILE A 574 4.19 22.69 -33.72
N MET A 575 5.13 22.71 -32.76
CA MET A 575 6.43 23.28 -33.18
C MET A 575 7.55 22.25 -33.05
N SER A 576 8.32 22.23 -34.13
CA SER A 576 9.41 21.22 -34.13
C SER A 576 10.76 21.95 -34.25
N GLY A 577 11.72 21.49 -33.46
CA GLY A 577 13.09 22.06 -33.47
C GLY A 577 13.36 22.82 -32.18
N SER A 578 14.69 23.26 -32.11
CA SER A 578 15.08 24.07 -30.91
C SER A 578 14.59 25.52 -31.07
N ILE A 579 13.65 25.77 -30.19
CA ILE A 579 13.03 27.11 -30.28
C ILE A 579 13.76 28.06 -29.31
N VAL A 580 14.29 29.23 -30.05
CA VAL A 580 14.98 30.22 -29.20
C VAL A 580 14.22 31.56 -29.29
N VAL A 581 13.80 32.01 -28.12
CA VAL A 581 13.18 33.34 -28.07
C VAL A 581 14.17 34.33 -27.43
N ASN A 582 14.60 35.40 -28.32
CA ASN A 582 15.53 36.42 -27.80
C ASN A 582 15.13 37.81 -28.32
N SER A 583 15.93 38.86 -28.09
CA SER A 583 15.54 40.26 -28.42
C SER A 583 15.48 40.46 -29.93
N GLU A 584 16.08 39.62 -30.74
CA GLU A 584 16.16 39.80 -32.20
C GLU A 584 14.97 39.12 -32.90
N ASN A 585 14.20 38.21 -32.13
CA ASN A 585 13.13 37.45 -32.82
C ASN A 585 11.95 37.26 -31.88
N GLN A 586 11.48 38.44 -31.32
CA GLN A 586 10.38 38.42 -30.32
C GLN A 586 9.05 38.08 -30.99
N LEU A 587 8.95 38.24 -32.33
CA LEU A 587 7.69 37.93 -33.05
C LEU A 587 7.37 36.44 -32.97
N ILE A 588 8.41 35.50 -32.63
CA ILE A 588 8.22 34.05 -32.43
C ILE A 588 7.37 33.79 -31.20
N SER A 589 7.35 34.71 -30.25
CA SER A 589 6.57 34.56 -29.00
C SER A 589 5.06 34.61 -29.28
N ASP A 590 4.65 35.36 -30.38
CA ASP A 590 3.22 35.39 -30.74
C ASP A 590 2.77 34.04 -31.34
N ALA A 591 3.71 33.40 -31.97
CA ALA A 591 3.39 32.08 -32.55
C ALA A 591 3.28 31.01 -31.46
N LEU A 592 3.84 31.23 -30.25
CA LEU A 592 3.88 30.23 -29.16
C LEU A 592 2.53 30.22 -28.41
N ASN A 593 1.67 31.19 -28.68
CA ASN A 593 0.39 31.27 -27.93
C ASN A 593 -0.58 30.15 -28.34
N THR A 594 -0.43 29.65 -29.55
CA THR A 594 -1.40 28.62 -30.00
C THR A 594 -0.72 27.24 -30.02
N VAL A 595 0.55 27.16 -29.56
CA VAL A 595 1.33 25.91 -29.71
C VAL A 595 0.97 24.98 -28.54
N LYS A 596 0.60 23.74 -28.91
CA LYS A 596 0.26 22.74 -27.89
C LYS A 596 1.41 21.74 -27.69
N TRP A 597 2.22 21.51 -28.76
CA TRP A 597 3.31 20.51 -28.71
C TRP A 597 4.62 21.17 -29.13
N ILE A 598 5.54 20.85 -28.30
CA ILE A 598 6.90 21.18 -28.78
C ILE A 598 7.70 19.88 -28.90
N PHE A 599 7.97 19.56 -30.13
CA PHE A 599 8.93 18.45 -30.34
C PHE A 599 10.35 19.01 -30.52
N GLY A 600 11.00 19.24 -29.45
CA GLY A 600 12.33 19.90 -29.40
C GLY A 600 12.48 20.67 -28.08
N ASN A 601 13.55 21.54 -28.06
CA ASN A 601 13.79 22.29 -26.80
C ASN A 601 13.32 23.74 -26.94
N LEU A 602 12.88 24.29 -25.77
CA LEU A 602 12.50 25.72 -25.76
C LEU A 602 13.47 26.51 -24.88
N LYS A 603 14.12 27.54 -25.62
CA LYS A 603 15.09 28.37 -24.89
C LYS A 603 14.64 29.84 -24.97
N ILE A 604 14.49 30.42 -23.73
CA ILE A 604 14.20 31.86 -23.65
C ILE A 604 15.42 32.59 -23.06
N GLU A 605 15.97 33.52 -24.04
CA GLU A 605 17.25 34.09 -23.57
C GLU A 605 17.36 35.55 -23.98
N ASN A 606 17.96 36.33 -23.06
CA ASN A 606 18.33 37.74 -23.30
C ASN A 606 17.18 38.51 -23.95
N THR A 607 16.00 38.34 -23.53
CA THR A 607 14.87 39.10 -24.11
C THR A 607 14.75 40.44 -23.39
N ASN A 608 13.96 41.42 -24.14
CA ASN A 608 13.67 42.71 -23.47
C ASN A 608 12.28 42.70 -22.83
N MET A 609 11.73 41.51 -22.68
CA MET A 609 10.35 41.39 -22.16
C MET A 609 10.36 41.43 -20.62
N THR A 610 9.33 42.02 -20.13
CA THR A 610 9.22 42.04 -18.64
C THR A 610 8.29 40.91 -18.17
N LYS A 611 7.35 40.45 -19.09
CA LYS A 611 6.46 39.31 -18.82
C LYS A 611 6.42 38.40 -20.06
N PHE A 612 6.35 37.07 -19.70
CA PHE A 612 6.31 36.10 -20.82
C PHE A 612 5.15 35.12 -20.57
N HIS A 613 3.88 35.41 -21.14
CA HIS A 613 2.66 34.61 -20.93
C HIS A 613 2.15 34.05 -22.26
N VAL A 614 2.96 33.67 -23.04
CA VAL A 614 2.50 33.33 -24.41
C VAL A 614 2.56 31.80 -24.58
N LEU A 615 2.72 30.98 -23.43
CA LEU A 615 2.75 29.50 -23.53
C LEU A 615 1.49 28.91 -22.91
N ASN A 616 0.40 29.58 -23.00
CA ASN A 616 -0.82 29.16 -22.27
C ASN A 616 -1.44 27.91 -22.90
N SER A 617 -1.15 27.64 -24.20
CA SER A 617 -1.79 26.47 -24.86
C SER A 617 -0.83 25.27 -24.84
N LEU A 618 0.40 25.53 -24.36
CA LEU A 618 1.42 24.46 -24.41
C LEU A 618 1.06 23.33 -23.43
N GLU A 619 1.00 22.02 -24.01
CA GLU A 619 0.59 20.88 -23.16
C GLU A 619 1.72 19.85 -23.06
N TYR A 620 2.55 19.72 -24.11
CA TYR A 620 3.57 18.65 -24.11
C TYR A 620 4.88 19.22 -24.65
N VAL A 621 6.00 18.80 -23.91
CA VAL A 621 7.34 19.11 -24.46
C VAL A 621 8.16 17.82 -24.50
N VAL A 622 8.61 17.56 -25.69
CA VAL A 622 9.39 16.31 -25.83
C VAL A 622 10.76 16.68 -26.40
N SER A 623 11.69 16.42 -25.43
CA SER A 623 13.09 16.62 -25.91
C SER A 623 13.86 15.30 -25.90
N LEU A 624 14.28 14.88 -27.09
CA LEU A 624 14.96 13.57 -27.17
C LEU A 624 16.47 13.76 -27.21
N ASP A 625 16.90 15.09 -27.27
CA ASP A 625 18.37 15.33 -27.23
C ASP A 625 18.85 15.48 -25.79
N ASN A 626 20.16 15.39 -25.65
CA ASN A 626 20.73 15.48 -24.28
C ASN A 626 20.67 16.92 -23.76
N SER A 627 19.60 17.65 -23.99
CA SER A 627 19.44 19.02 -23.46
C SER A 627 18.20 19.10 -22.55
N ASN A 628 18.21 20.19 -21.68
CA ASN A 628 16.99 20.44 -20.89
C ASN A 628 15.79 20.77 -21.80
N ALA A 629 14.68 20.28 -21.41
CA ALA A 629 13.48 20.49 -22.27
C ALA A 629 13.12 21.97 -22.35
N ILE A 630 13.33 22.71 -21.24
CA ILE A 630 13.04 24.16 -21.26
C ILE A 630 14.18 24.88 -20.54
N GLU A 631 14.65 26.06 -21.25
CA GLU A 631 15.73 26.87 -20.64
C GLU A 631 15.32 28.34 -20.64
N ILE A 632 15.57 28.98 -19.45
CA ILE A 632 15.33 30.42 -19.34
C ILE A 632 16.61 31.08 -18.81
N VAL A 633 17.29 31.82 -19.78
CA VAL A 633 18.64 32.21 -19.36
C VAL A 633 18.89 33.66 -19.77
N GLY A 634 19.49 34.48 -18.72
CA GLY A 634 20.13 35.76 -19.10
C GLY A 634 19.09 36.84 -19.42
N ASN A 635 17.84 36.65 -18.99
CA ASN A 635 16.81 37.69 -19.24
C ASN A 635 16.74 38.66 -18.07
N ARG A 636 17.42 39.88 -18.25
CA ARG A 636 17.69 40.75 -17.08
C ARG A 636 16.46 41.57 -16.73
N LYS A 637 15.45 41.68 -17.71
CA LYS A 637 14.26 42.52 -17.40
C LYS A 637 13.04 41.65 -17.14
N LEU A 638 13.22 40.38 -17.42
CA LEU A 638 12.07 39.45 -17.31
C LEU A 638 11.80 39.09 -15.85
N VAL A 639 10.59 39.42 -15.49
CA VAL A 639 10.31 39.24 -14.05
C VAL A 639 9.19 38.20 -13.86
N GLU A 640 8.46 37.89 -15.08
CA GLU A 640 7.35 36.93 -14.92
C GLU A 640 7.28 36.03 -16.17
N ILE A 641 6.97 34.65 -15.81
CA ILE A 641 6.69 33.72 -16.92
C ILE A 641 5.62 32.71 -16.48
N SER A 642 4.68 32.32 -17.53
CA SER A 642 3.60 31.36 -17.16
C SER A 642 3.47 30.28 -18.26
N ILE A 643 3.25 28.91 -17.80
CA ILE A 643 2.94 27.78 -18.71
C ILE A 643 1.81 26.96 -18.09
N PRO A 644 0.71 27.37 -18.06
CA PRO A 644 -0.38 26.90 -17.17
C PRO A 644 -0.96 25.55 -17.64
N ASN A 645 -0.86 25.10 -18.96
CA ASN A 645 -1.57 23.88 -19.41
C ASN A 645 -0.59 22.75 -19.69
N LEU A 646 0.70 22.90 -19.14
CA LEU A 646 1.69 21.84 -19.41
C LEU A 646 1.28 20.52 -18.73
N LYS A 647 1.07 19.46 -19.59
CA LYS A 647 0.59 18.17 -19.06
C LYS A 647 1.75 17.18 -18.89
N ARG A 648 2.74 17.07 -19.78
CA ARG A 648 3.81 16.06 -19.68
C ARG A 648 5.05 16.55 -20.45
N VAL A 649 6.30 16.25 -19.69
CA VAL A 649 7.57 16.60 -20.36
C VAL A 649 8.43 15.33 -20.45
N GLN A 650 8.86 15.17 -21.62
CA GLN A 650 9.82 14.06 -21.78
C GLN A 650 11.21 14.59 -22.19
N THR A 651 12.29 14.18 -21.22
CA THR A 651 13.69 14.52 -21.58
C THR A 651 14.63 13.41 -21.10
N ASN A 652 15.76 13.33 -21.86
CA ASN A 652 16.74 12.31 -21.41
C ASN A 652 17.62 12.86 -20.29
N GLN A 653 17.31 14.16 -19.80
CA GLN A 653 18.07 14.72 -18.66
C GLN A 653 17.24 14.62 -17.37
N LYS A 654 18.03 14.44 -16.33
CA LYS A 654 17.35 14.39 -15.00
C LYS A 654 16.65 15.72 -14.69
N ARG A 655 17.16 16.82 -15.44
CA ARG A 655 16.58 18.17 -15.21
C ARG A 655 15.78 18.61 -16.43
N TRP A 656 14.61 18.83 -16.22
CA TRP A 656 13.83 19.19 -17.42
C TRP A 656 13.77 20.71 -17.57
N LEU A 657 14.06 21.53 -16.44
CA LEU A 657 13.99 22.99 -16.53
C LEU A 657 15.27 23.60 -15.96
N GLN A 658 15.81 24.60 -16.79
CA GLN A 658 16.98 25.36 -16.33
C GLN A 658 16.66 26.86 -16.35
N ILE A 659 16.91 27.58 -15.11
CA ILE A 659 16.76 29.05 -15.05
C ILE A 659 18.06 29.68 -14.54
N GLN A 660 18.66 30.47 -15.37
CA GLN A 660 19.96 31.02 -14.97
C GLN A 660 20.14 32.44 -15.51
N GLY A 661 20.86 33.30 -14.52
CA GLY A 661 21.37 34.59 -15.06
C GLY A 661 20.24 35.53 -15.46
N ASN A 662 18.93 35.32 -14.86
CA ASN A 662 17.78 36.21 -15.16
C ASN A 662 17.57 37.21 -14.03
N ASN A 663 16.60 38.19 -14.31
CA ASN A 663 16.22 39.15 -13.25
C ASN A 663 15.86 38.44 -11.95
N GLU A 664 16.40 38.90 -10.82
CA GLU A 664 16.23 38.27 -9.49
C GLU A 664 14.74 38.09 -9.15
N LYS A 665 13.88 39.01 -9.70
CA LYS A 665 12.43 38.92 -9.41
C LYS A 665 11.78 37.75 -10.18
N LEU A 666 12.43 37.35 -11.24
CA LEU A 666 11.95 36.19 -12.03
C LEU A 666 12.22 34.88 -11.30
N THR A 667 13.45 34.80 -10.78
CA THR A 667 13.76 33.60 -9.97
C THR A 667 12.78 33.46 -8.80
N ASP A 668 12.37 34.60 -8.24
CA ASP A 668 11.38 34.62 -7.13
C ASP A 668 9.98 34.28 -7.65
N PHE A 669 9.65 34.82 -8.91
CA PHE A 669 8.33 34.57 -9.51
C PHE A 669 8.18 33.09 -9.91
N VAL A 670 9.26 32.42 -10.51
CA VAL A 670 9.28 31.01 -10.97
C VAL A 670 9.30 30.07 -9.77
N ILE A 671 10.09 30.36 -8.63
CA ILE A 671 10.13 29.58 -7.35
C ILE A 671 8.73 29.58 -6.72
N GLU A 672 7.70 30.79 -7.16
CA GLU A 672 6.36 30.99 -6.56
C GLU A 672 5.27 30.30 -7.39
N GLN A 673 5.73 29.82 -8.64
CA GLN A 673 4.71 29.14 -9.47
C GLN A 673 4.88 27.62 -9.37
N ASP A 674 3.96 26.91 -8.70
CA ASP A 674 3.90 25.48 -8.37
C ASP A 674 4.13 24.60 -9.62
N GLN A 675 3.86 25.06 -10.72
CA GLN A 675 3.94 24.29 -11.99
C GLN A 675 5.41 24.05 -12.39
N PHE A 676 6.56 24.83 -11.89
CA PHE A 676 7.98 24.76 -12.30
C PHE A 676 8.80 23.98 -11.26
N CYS A 677 8.24 23.76 -10.05
CA CYS A 677 8.84 22.98 -8.93
C CYS A 677 8.11 21.65 -8.77
N LYS A 678 6.99 21.54 -9.72
CA LYS A 678 6.31 20.23 -9.72
C LYS A 678 7.23 19.14 -10.29
N THR A 679 7.59 18.09 -9.35
CA THR A 679 8.13 16.85 -9.95
C THR A 679 7.25 16.39 -11.12
N LEU A 680 7.67 16.68 -12.31
CA LEU A 680 6.92 15.92 -13.35
C LEU A 680 7.27 14.43 -13.25
N THR A 681 6.40 13.72 -12.46
CA THR A 681 6.54 12.29 -12.13
C THR A 681 6.65 11.47 -13.43
N ASN A 682 7.84 10.76 -13.61
CA ASN A 682 7.79 9.38 -14.14
C ASN A 682 6.91 8.47 -13.28
N TYR A 683 5.58 8.35 -13.73
CA TYR A 683 4.66 7.41 -13.05
C TYR A 683 5.35 6.08 -12.76
N ASN A 684 6.59 6.13 -12.01
CA ASN A 684 6.93 4.97 -11.15
C ASN A 684 8.15 5.32 -10.28
N GLY A 685 8.29 6.38 -9.48
CA GLY A 685 9.15 6.29 -8.27
C GLY A 685 10.59 5.88 -8.62
N GLU A 686 11.36 6.22 -9.90
CA GLU A 686 12.83 5.93 -9.77
C GLU A 686 13.61 6.94 -10.60
N ASN A 687 12.99 8.15 -11.05
CA ASN A 687 13.86 9.27 -11.48
C ASN A 687 13.10 10.59 -11.36
N GLN A 688 13.38 11.29 -10.17
CA GLN A 688 12.84 12.66 -9.95
C GLN A 688 13.61 13.68 -10.80
N PHE A 689 13.09 14.22 -11.98
CA PHE A 689 13.76 15.35 -12.66
C PHE A 689 13.74 16.61 -11.78
N VAL A 690 14.92 17.10 -11.43
CA VAL A 690 15.10 18.24 -10.52
C VAL A 690 15.35 19.51 -11.34
N SER A 691 14.79 20.61 -10.91
CA SER A 691 15.01 21.92 -11.56
C SER A 691 16.22 22.64 -10.94
N GLU A 692 17.18 23.22 -11.81
CA GLU A 692 18.37 24.02 -11.43
C GLU A 692 18.10 25.51 -11.64
N ILE A 693 18.24 26.36 -10.45
CA ILE A 693 17.94 27.81 -10.57
C ILE A 693 19.17 28.60 -10.13
N ASP A 694 19.71 29.39 -10.94
CA ASP A 694 20.84 30.31 -10.68
C ASP A 694 22.00 29.61 -9.97
N GLY A 695 22.13 28.44 -10.41
CA GLY A 695 23.36 27.65 -10.18
C GLY A 695 23.35 26.96 -8.83
N LYS A 696 22.32 26.54 -8.03
CA LYS A 696 22.31 25.62 -6.87
C LYS A 696 21.00 24.85 -6.85
N ILE A 697 21.37 23.50 -6.73
CA ILE A 697 20.35 22.76 -5.96
C ILE A 697 21.01 22.15 -4.72
N CYS A 698 22.29 21.93 -4.01
CA CYS A 698 23.56 21.34 -3.57
C CYS A 698 24.65 21.60 -4.61
N HIS A 699 25.88 21.84 -4.16
CA HIS A 699 27.07 21.86 -5.05
C HIS A 699 27.25 20.52 -5.78
N PRO A 700 27.58 20.44 -7.07
CA PRO A 700 27.70 19.22 -7.89
C PRO A 700 28.67 18.21 -7.25
N LYS A 701 29.95 18.43 -6.36
CA LYS A 701 30.85 17.46 -5.67
C LYS A 701 30.20 16.91 -4.40
N CYS A 702 29.08 17.59 -4.13
CA CYS A 702 28.46 17.17 -2.86
C CYS A 702 27.11 16.50 -3.12
N ILE A 703 26.95 16.05 -4.43
CA ILE A 703 25.75 15.30 -4.79
C ILE A 703 26.11 13.81 -4.93
N PHE A 704 25.28 13.03 -4.23
CA PHE A 704 25.62 11.58 -4.26
C PHE A 704 24.35 10.79 -4.55
N PRO A 705 23.72 10.75 -5.86
CA PRO A 705 22.41 10.34 -6.38
C PRO A 705 22.27 8.82 -6.47
N ASN A 706 22.95 7.90 -5.63
CA ASN A 706 22.46 6.50 -5.59
C ASN A 706 22.81 5.86 -4.25
N PRO A 707 21.73 5.26 -3.45
CA PRO A 707 22.19 4.02 -2.80
C PRO A 707 21.24 2.85 -3.07
N PRO A 708 21.76 1.68 -3.12
CA PRO A 708 21.88 1.57 -1.65
C PRO A 708 23.35 1.59 -1.19
N PHE A 709 24.19 2.74 -1.03
CA PHE A 709 25.43 2.58 -0.26
C PHE A 709 25.24 1.59 0.89
N HIS A 710 25.20 0.37 0.71
CA HIS A 710 25.46 -0.65 1.75
C HIS A 710 26.87 -0.48 2.33
N LYS A 711 27.53 0.83 2.52
CA LYS A 711 28.71 0.81 3.40
C LYS A 711 29.54 2.08 3.19
N LEU A 712 29.43 3.24 4.00
CA LEU A 712 30.50 4.26 3.98
C LEU A 712 31.86 3.63 3.66
N ALA A 713 32.34 3.56 2.26
CA ALA A 713 33.63 3.03 1.76
C ALA A 713 34.78 3.99 2.09
N LYS A 714 36.02 3.54 2.48
CA LYS A 714 37.33 4.15 2.80
C LYS A 714 37.66 5.30 1.85
N ASP A 715 36.89 5.49 0.68
CA ASP A 715 37.28 6.51 -0.33
C ASP A 715 36.41 7.77 -0.20
N LEU A 716 35.40 7.83 0.79
CA LEU A 716 34.41 8.92 0.83
C LEU A 716 34.71 9.87 1.99
N ILE A 717 35.73 9.54 2.84
CA ILE A 717 36.02 10.29 4.08
C ILE A 717 36.82 11.55 3.75
N PRO A 718 37.61 11.55 2.65
CA PRO A 718 38.30 12.81 2.33
C PRO A 718 37.39 13.79 1.58
N ILE A 719 36.20 13.40 1.01
CA ILE A 719 35.33 14.24 0.13
C ILE A 719 34.34 15.02 1.00
N PHE A 720 33.92 14.42 2.20
CA PHE A 720 32.97 15.15 3.06
C PHE A 720 33.67 16.32 3.75
N LEU A 721 35.03 16.27 3.67
CA LEU A 721 35.77 17.32 4.39
C LEU A 721 35.62 18.67 3.70
N ASP A 722 35.15 18.54 2.41
CA ASP A 722 35.08 19.83 1.71
C ASP A 722 33.61 20.24 1.51
N CYS A 723 32.65 19.47 2.15
CA CYS A 723 31.23 19.77 1.85
C CYS A 723 30.57 20.32 3.12
N THR A 724 29.97 21.46 2.84
CA THR A 724 29.13 21.99 3.96
C THR A 724 27.70 21.45 3.84
N THR A 725 27.15 21.22 2.50
CA THR A 725 25.84 20.60 2.23
C THR A 725 26.03 19.36 1.33
N ILE A 726 25.31 18.28 1.83
CA ILE A 726 25.49 17.05 1.01
C ILE A 726 24.10 16.62 0.52
N CYS A 727 23.99 16.34 -0.77
CA CYS A 727 22.77 15.73 -1.35
C CYS A 727 22.96 14.21 -1.53
N ALA A 728 22.54 13.43 -0.48
CA ALA A 728 22.73 11.97 -0.55
C ALA A 728 21.86 11.29 0.51
N ASP A 729 21.53 9.90 0.15
CA ASP A 729 20.99 9.07 1.25
C ASP A 729 22.12 8.36 2.02
N ILE A 730 22.19 8.62 3.40
CA ILE A 730 23.33 8.09 4.19
C ILE A 730 22.87 6.90 5.05
N ILE A 731 23.70 5.66 4.88
CA ILE A 731 23.41 4.49 5.73
C ILE A 731 24.69 4.11 6.48
N ILE A 732 24.56 4.13 7.81
CA ILE A 732 25.65 3.61 8.67
C ILE A 732 25.19 2.32 9.36
N ASP A 733 25.88 1.12 8.99
CA ASP A 733 25.42 -0.15 9.58
C ASP A 733 26.62 -1.03 9.98
N GLN A 734 26.37 -2.31 10.22
CA GLN A 734 27.42 -3.20 10.76
C GLN A 734 28.56 -3.38 9.74
N ASN A 735 28.37 -3.05 8.54
CA ASN A 735 29.44 -3.18 7.51
C ASN A 735 30.31 -1.92 7.47
N THR A 736 29.99 -0.93 8.24
CA THR A 736 30.87 0.25 8.30
C THR A 736 32.12 -0.06 9.13
N SER A 737 33.41 -0.17 8.47
CA SER A 737 34.66 -0.67 9.09
C SER A 737 35.43 0.47 9.75
N PHE A 738 34.75 1.73 10.06
CA PHE A 738 35.57 2.85 10.57
C PHE A 738 35.28 3.05 12.07
N PRO A 739 36.42 3.34 12.72
CA PRO A 739 36.22 3.69 14.14
C PRO A 739 35.47 5.03 14.30
N GLU A 740 34.80 5.23 15.33
CA GLU A 740 34.02 6.45 15.63
C GLU A 740 34.84 7.72 15.35
N GLY A 741 36.17 7.76 15.69
CA GLY A 741 37.05 8.93 15.46
C GLY A 741 37.11 9.32 13.98
N SER A 742 37.09 8.36 13.16
CA SER A 742 37.17 8.65 11.71
C SER A 742 35.85 9.22 11.18
N LEU A 743 34.77 8.83 11.66
CA LEU A 743 33.46 9.39 11.25
C LEU A 743 33.31 10.83 11.74
N ILE A 744 33.86 11.04 12.92
CA ILE A 744 33.80 12.43 13.43
C ILE A 744 34.61 13.34 12.50
N PHE A 745 35.71 12.84 12.18
CA PHE A 745 36.57 13.62 11.26
C PHE A 745 35.88 13.83 9.91
N SER A 746 35.10 12.89 9.41
CA SER A 746 34.51 12.98 8.05
C SER A 746 33.31 13.94 8.04
N PHE A 747 32.70 14.09 9.06
CA PHE A 747 31.49 14.94 9.06
C PHE A 747 31.80 16.26 9.78
N LYS A 748 33.06 16.47 9.91
CA LYS A 748 33.46 17.62 10.76
C LYS A 748 32.91 18.93 10.18
N HIS A 749 32.81 19.03 8.74
CA HIS A 749 32.44 20.34 8.16
C HIS A 749 31.02 20.28 7.59
N VAL A 750 30.44 19.13 7.68
CA VAL A 750 29.09 19.01 7.08
C VAL A 750 28.07 19.58 8.07
N LYS A 751 27.22 20.49 7.42
CA LYS A 751 26.21 21.13 8.31
C LYS A 751 24.80 20.74 7.88
N LYS A 752 24.66 20.39 6.46
CA LYS A 752 23.31 20.11 5.96
C LYS A 752 23.32 18.87 5.06
N ILE A 753 22.19 18.07 5.21
CA ILE A 753 22.07 16.91 4.31
C ILE A 753 20.71 17.01 3.59
N PHE A 754 20.79 16.99 2.23
CA PHE A 754 19.57 16.77 1.43
C PHE A 754 19.49 15.31 0.97
N GLY A 755 18.75 14.46 1.76
CA GLY A 755 18.65 13.01 1.51
C GLY A 755 18.39 12.26 2.82
N SER A 756 18.30 10.82 2.75
CA SER A 756 17.94 10.03 3.96
C SER A 756 19.17 9.73 4.81
N LEU A 757 18.88 9.60 6.17
CA LEU A 757 19.94 9.15 7.10
C LEU A 757 19.46 7.92 7.89
N LYS A 758 20.28 6.82 7.71
CA LYS A 758 19.92 5.60 8.45
C LYS A 758 21.15 5.06 9.16
N VAL A 759 20.97 4.86 10.53
CA VAL A 759 22.00 4.17 11.34
C VAL A 759 21.40 2.89 11.94
N SER A 760 22.04 1.72 11.48
CA SER A 760 21.38 0.48 11.89
C SER A 760 22.42 -0.63 12.13
N GLN A 761 22.15 -1.46 13.17
CA GLN A 761 22.95 -2.68 13.46
C GLN A 761 24.42 -2.32 13.67
N THR A 762 24.76 -1.14 14.35
CA THR A 762 26.17 -0.79 14.61
C THR A 762 26.51 -1.10 16.07
N ASN A 763 27.93 -1.14 16.30
CA ASN A 763 28.36 -1.35 17.70
C ASN A 763 28.67 -0.01 18.39
N PHE A 764 28.30 1.12 17.74
CA PHE A 764 28.55 2.43 18.35
C PHE A 764 27.64 2.67 19.56
N THR A 765 28.23 3.33 20.51
CA THR A 765 27.43 3.56 21.73
C THR A 765 26.67 4.89 21.64
N THR A 766 27.09 5.75 20.61
CA THR A 766 26.36 7.03 20.41
C THR A 766 26.46 7.43 18.94
N GLY A 767 25.46 8.31 18.45
CA GLY A 767 25.51 8.88 17.08
C GLY A 767 26.22 10.23 17.07
N SER A 768 27.00 10.56 18.06
CA SER A 768 27.62 11.89 18.20
C SER A 768 28.62 12.15 17.07
N PHE A 769 29.01 11.11 16.49
CA PHE A 769 29.90 11.36 15.33
C PHE A 769 29.19 12.15 14.23
N LEU A 770 27.96 12.37 14.28
CA LEU A 770 27.20 13.22 13.36
C LEU A 770 26.85 14.53 14.06
N GLY A 771 27.53 14.87 15.10
CA GLY A 771 27.15 15.95 16.06
C GLY A 771 27.28 17.33 15.41
N GLY A 772 28.06 17.42 14.25
CA GLY A 772 28.25 18.73 13.59
C GLY A 772 27.08 19.05 12.64
N ILE A 773 26.18 18.14 12.37
CA ILE A 773 25.12 18.36 11.37
C ILE A 773 24.00 19.19 12.02
N GLU A 774 23.59 20.19 11.17
CA GLU A 774 22.59 21.13 11.75
C GLU A 774 21.20 20.92 11.12
N GLU A 775 21.22 20.47 9.76
CA GLU A 775 19.92 20.32 9.09
C GLU A 775 19.93 19.08 8.19
N ILE A 776 18.73 18.45 8.21
CA ILE A 776 18.58 17.32 7.27
C ILE A 776 17.22 17.48 6.56
N GLU A 777 17.41 17.40 5.18
CA GLU A 777 16.19 17.56 4.37
C GLU A 777 15.98 16.33 3.47
N CYS A 778 14.76 15.63 3.75
CA CYS A 778 14.48 14.41 2.97
C CYS A 778 13.34 14.69 1.99
N ASP A 779 13.27 13.87 0.74
CA ASP A 779 12.08 13.86 -0.13
C ASP A 779 11.00 12.92 0.42
N LYS A 780 9.77 12.75 -0.09
CA LYS A 780 8.52 12.16 0.44
C LYS A 780 8.72 10.69 0.80
N SER A 781 9.82 9.92 0.40
CA SER A 781 9.98 8.48 0.72
C SER A 781 11.23 8.26 1.58
N ASP A 782 11.94 9.40 2.03
CA ASP A 782 13.25 9.23 2.71
C ASP A 782 13.07 9.48 4.21
N SER A 783 13.85 8.71 5.09
CA SER A 783 13.57 8.69 6.54
C SER A 783 14.86 8.89 7.33
N PHE A 784 14.72 9.67 8.43
CA PHE A 784 15.71 9.67 9.54
C PHE A 784 15.50 8.47 10.46
N ILE A 785 16.59 7.42 10.34
CA ILE A 785 16.27 6.14 11.01
C ILE A 785 17.48 5.74 11.88
N PHE A 786 17.15 5.45 13.15
CA PHE A 786 18.07 4.71 14.04
C PHE A 786 17.40 3.43 14.55
N GLU A 787 17.98 2.21 14.03
CA GLU A 787 17.26 0.97 14.43
C GLU A 787 18.25 -0.16 14.69
N ASN A 788 17.89 -1.03 15.58
CA ASN A 788 18.63 -2.28 15.86
C ASN A 788 20.08 -2.00 16.24
N ASN A 789 20.41 -0.90 16.97
CA ASN A 789 21.76 -0.64 17.51
C ASN A 789 21.83 -1.03 18.99
N PHE A 790 22.44 -2.19 19.26
CA PHE A 790 22.27 -2.86 20.55
C PHE A 790 23.13 -2.19 21.63
N GLU A 791 24.19 -1.43 21.15
CA GLU A 791 25.08 -0.85 22.19
C GLU A 791 24.82 0.65 22.33
N MET A 792 23.98 1.14 21.48
CA MET A 792 23.80 2.61 21.45
C MET A 792 22.95 3.05 22.65
N THR A 793 23.49 4.10 23.31
CA THR A 793 22.79 4.55 24.53
C THR A 793 22.06 5.88 24.25
N GLU A 794 22.47 6.57 23.14
CA GLU A 794 21.79 7.82 22.72
C GLU A 794 22.13 8.12 21.26
N ILE A 795 21.32 9.07 20.57
CA ILE A 795 21.66 9.56 19.21
C ILE A 795 22.75 10.63 19.32
N GLY A 796 22.55 11.67 20.11
CA GLY A 796 23.68 12.53 20.55
C GLY A 796 24.05 13.55 19.48
N MET A 797 23.15 13.92 18.56
CA MET A 797 23.43 14.98 17.58
C MET A 797 23.03 16.35 18.15
N LEU A 798 23.91 16.99 18.85
CA LEU A 798 23.62 18.13 19.76
C LEU A 798 23.38 19.40 18.95
N HIS A 799 23.83 19.42 17.60
CA HIS A 799 23.70 20.70 16.86
C HIS A 799 22.55 20.61 15.84
N LEU A 800 21.90 19.46 15.89
CA LEU A 800 20.81 19.32 14.91
C LEU A 800 19.63 20.21 15.31
N THR A 801 19.34 21.19 14.37
CA THR A 801 18.26 22.15 14.71
C THR A 801 17.03 21.92 13.83
N ARG A 802 17.30 21.21 12.66
CA ARG A 802 16.16 21.00 11.74
C ARG A 802 16.28 19.63 11.07
N CYS A 803 15.09 18.96 11.04
CA CYS A 803 15.00 17.67 10.34
C CYS A 803 13.63 17.57 9.66
N ALA A 804 13.69 17.76 8.32
CA ALA A 804 12.43 17.62 7.56
C ALA A 804 12.34 16.21 6.93
N CYS A 805 12.26 15.19 7.85
CA CYS A 805 12.21 13.78 7.40
C CYS A 805 11.26 13.00 8.30
N GLN A 806 10.66 11.80 7.52
CA GLN A 806 10.05 10.88 8.53
C GLN A 806 11.09 10.46 9.58
N PHE A 807 10.57 10.53 10.90
CA PHE A 807 11.52 10.34 12.03
C PHE A 807 11.23 9.00 12.73
N MET A 808 12.26 8.01 12.61
CA MET A 808 12.00 6.67 13.21
C MET A 808 13.20 6.23 14.04
N VAL A 809 12.81 5.87 15.30
CA VAL A 809 13.82 5.26 16.21
C VAL A 809 13.19 4.03 16.90
N TYR A 810 13.78 2.83 16.62
CA TYR A 810 13.15 1.66 17.26
C TYR A 810 14.16 0.52 17.39
N GLN A 811 13.91 -0.34 18.41
CA GLN A 811 14.69 -1.57 18.63
C GLN A 811 16.14 -1.23 18.99
N ASN A 812 16.39 -0.28 19.91
CA ASN A 812 17.70 0.04 20.52
C ASN A 812 17.64 -0.21 22.03
N PRO A 813 18.00 -1.45 22.46
CA PRO A 813 17.66 -1.98 23.80
C PRO A 813 18.43 -1.25 24.91
N LYS A 814 19.60 -0.46 24.58
CA LYS A 814 20.35 0.19 25.69
C LYS A 814 20.18 1.72 25.64
N MET A 815 19.41 2.12 24.70
CA MET A 815 19.24 3.58 24.60
C MET A 815 18.40 4.11 25.77
N THR A 816 18.93 5.17 26.37
CA THR A 816 18.23 5.71 27.57
C THR A 816 17.57 7.05 27.23
N GLY A 817 17.92 7.65 26.10
CA GLY A 817 17.31 8.91 25.62
C GLY A 817 17.81 9.25 24.21
N LEU A 818 17.14 10.33 23.58
CA LEU A 818 17.53 10.71 22.20
C LEU A 818 18.79 11.59 22.25
N ASN A 819 18.84 12.53 23.22
CA ASN A 819 19.88 13.55 23.35
C ASN A 819 19.97 14.43 22.11
N LEU A 820 18.85 15.12 21.70
CA LEU A 820 18.72 16.09 20.58
C LEU A 820 18.10 17.38 21.11
N PRO A 821 18.79 18.11 21.88
CA PRO A 821 18.21 19.22 22.67
C PRO A 821 17.91 20.44 21.80
N ASN A 822 18.51 20.46 20.52
CA ASN A 822 18.29 21.69 19.73
C ASN A 822 17.38 21.41 18.52
N LEU A 823 16.87 20.19 18.44
CA LEU A 823 16.01 19.89 17.29
C LEU A 823 14.61 20.46 17.51
N ARG A 824 14.28 21.48 16.71
CA ARG A 824 12.99 22.17 17.03
C ARG A 824 12.22 22.45 15.76
N ASN A 825 12.94 22.10 14.49
CA ASN A 825 12.26 22.47 13.23
C ASN A 825 12.13 21.23 12.33
N PHE A 826 10.85 21.02 11.82
CA PHE A 826 10.64 19.81 10.97
C PHE A 826 9.96 20.21 9.67
N HIS A 827 10.11 21.47 9.35
CA HIS A 827 9.50 21.95 8.10
C HIS A 827 10.51 21.87 6.95
N PRO A 828 9.88 21.46 5.69
CA PRO A 828 10.82 21.50 4.55
C PRO A 828 11.19 22.94 4.18
N GLN A 829 12.34 23.19 3.66
CA GLN A 829 12.87 24.53 3.28
C GLN A 829 11.99 25.16 2.20
N ASN A 830 11.40 24.27 1.42
CA ASN A 830 10.42 24.83 0.47
C ASN A 830 9.04 24.98 1.13
N LYS A 831 8.79 26.07 1.65
CA LYS A 831 7.55 26.37 2.40
C LYS A 831 6.31 26.08 1.56
N SER A 832 6.54 25.80 0.12
CA SER A 832 5.42 25.50 -0.80
C SER A 832 5.03 24.02 -0.76
N ILE A 833 5.91 23.21 -0.14
CA ILE A 833 5.58 21.78 0.03
C ILE A 833 5.15 21.54 1.48
N VAL A 834 3.76 21.62 1.79
CA VAL A 834 3.25 21.26 3.14
C VAL A 834 3.42 19.75 3.36
N GLN A 835 4.53 19.46 4.09
CA GLN A 835 4.74 18.01 4.32
C GLN A 835 4.51 17.69 5.80
N TYR A 836 3.71 16.66 5.97
CA TYR A 836 3.43 16.10 7.31
C TYR A 836 4.55 15.13 7.73
N ILE A 837 5.20 15.44 8.96
CA ILE A 837 6.31 14.56 9.39
C ILE A 837 5.85 13.75 10.61
N ASP A 838 6.00 12.38 10.37
CA ASP A 838 5.59 11.52 11.50
C ASP A 838 6.82 11.04 12.29
N MET A 839 6.68 11.29 13.60
CA MET A 839 7.74 10.74 14.48
C MET A 839 7.27 9.47 15.19
N GLN A 840 8.14 8.34 15.01
CA GLN A 840 7.81 7.06 15.66
C GLN A 840 9.04 6.57 16.46
N ILE A 841 8.73 6.50 17.70
CA ILE A 841 9.73 5.89 18.61
C ILE A 841 9.08 4.75 19.40
N TYR A 842 9.54 3.49 19.09
CA TYR A 842 8.86 2.37 19.79
C TYR A 842 9.84 1.22 19.99
N ASP A 843 9.41 0.27 20.87
CA ASP A 843 10.24 -0.90 21.20
C ASP A 843 11.56 -0.48 21.85
N MET A 844 11.41 0.51 22.79
CA MET A 844 12.57 1.01 23.55
C MET A 844 12.62 0.38 24.93
N PRO A 845 13.80 0.34 25.53
CA PRO A 845 13.84 -0.21 26.89
C PRO A 845 13.02 0.62 27.87
N SER A 846 12.61 -0.09 28.95
CA SER A 846 11.70 0.54 29.93
C SER A 846 12.32 1.81 30.53
N GLU A 847 13.63 1.91 30.56
CA GLU A 847 14.29 3.09 31.18
C GLU A 847 14.35 4.25 30.20
N PHE A 848 14.08 4.01 28.94
CA PHE A 848 14.12 5.12 27.96
C PHE A 848 13.09 6.20 28.33
N CYS A 849 13.58 7.43 28.23
CA CYS A 849 12.64 8.52 28.55
C CYS A 849 12.87 9.69 27.59
N ILE A 850 11.83 10.54 27.37
CA ILE A 850 11.93 11.76 26.54
C ILE A 850 12.23 12.95 27.46
N ASP A 851 13.25 13.69 27.07
CA ASP A 851 13.64 14.89 27.85
C ASP A 851 12.61 16.02 27.66
N HIS A 852 12.43 16.84 28.78
CA HIS A 852 11.37 17.87 28.72
C HIS A 852 11.71 18.94 27.67
N MET A 853 12.98 19.28 27.54
CA MET A 853 13.34 20.29 26.52
C MET A 853 13.05 19.76 25.11
N GLU A 854 13.31 18.44 24.88
CA GLU A 854 12.98 17.88 23.56
C GLU A 854 11.46 17.90 23.30
N MET A 855 10.76 17.54 24.32
CA MET A 855 9.30 17.54 24.11
C MET A 855 8.79 18.96 23.88
N GLU A 856 9.36 19.89 24.64
CA GLU A 856 8.93 21.28 24.39
C GLU A 856 9.21 21.67 22.93
N ASN A 857 10.37 21.34 22.40
CA ASN A 857 10.65 21.64 20.98
C ASN A 857 9.71 20.91 20.03
N PHE A 858 9.39 19.66 20.37
CA PHE A 858 8.58 18.85 19.43
C PHE A 858 7.14 19.35 19.40
N ILE A 859 6.60 19.65 20.60
CA ILE A 859 5.14 19.92 20.65
C ILE A 859 4.88 21.32 20.08
N LYS A 860 5.94 22.19 19.98
CA LYS A 860 5.73 23.54 19.40
C LYS A 860 5.81 23.49 17.87
N GLU A 861 6.27 22.31 17.35
CA GLU A 861 6.41 22.25 15.87
C GLU A 861 5.11 21.74 15.22
N PRO A 862 4.47 22.54 14.43
CA PRO A 862 3.13 22.23 13.88
C PRO A 862 3.19 21.15 12.81
N SER A 863 4.40 20.99 12.13
CA SER A 863 4.49 19.99 11.03
C SER A 863 4.88 18.62 11.56
N LEU A 864 4.92 18.53 12.92
CA LEU A 864 5.40 17.26 13.49
C LEU A 864 4.26 16.56 14.23
N PHE A 865 4.00 15.36 13.73
CA PHE A 865 3.06 14.50 14.48
C PHE A 865 3.81 13.35 15.16
N MET A 866 3.55 13.29 16.37
CA MET A 866 4.21 12.23 17.18
C MET A 866 3.25 11.08 17.41
N SER A 867 3.33 10.13 16.38
CA SER A 867 2.30 9.07 16.38
C SER A 867 2.60 7.99 17.42
N THR A 868 3.92 7.84 17.65
CA THR A 868 4.27 6.81 18.66
C THR A 868 5.47 7.30 19.47
N LEU A 869 5.29 7.48 20.79
CA LEU A 869 6.41 7.83 21.69
C LEU A 869 6.43 6.87 22.88
N PRO A 870 7.51 6.62 23.42
CA PRO A 870 7.59 5.82 24.65
C PRO A 870 6.85 6.50 25.81
N ILE A 871 6.71 5.83 26.93
CA ILE A 871 5.66 6.23 27.91
C ILE A 871 6.35 7.00 29.07
N ASN A 872 7.71 7.35 28.94
CA ASN A 872 8.31 7.96 30.15
C ASN A 872 8.99 9.29 29.78
N TYR A 873 8.80 10.35 30.74
CA TYR A 873 9.65 11.55 30.68
C TYR A 873 10.87 11.38 31.62
N CYS A 874 12.03 12.00 31.17
CA CYS A 874 13.22 11.88 32.02
C CYS A 874 13.03 12.67 33.31
N SER A 875 13.53 12.12 34.51
CA SER A 875 13.42 12.83 35.81
C SER A 875 14.41 13.99 35.86
N VAL A 876 13.91 15.15 36.47
CA VAL A 876 14.81 16.33 36.59
C VAL A 876 15.33 16.39 38.03
N PHE A 877 16.71 16.46 38.30
CA PHE A 877 17.29 16.70 39.65
C PHE A 877 17.30 18.19 39.96
N ASN A 878 16.20 18.79 40.65
CA ASN A 878 15.95 20.13 41.23
C ASN A 878 17.24 20.97 41.28
N PHE A 879 17.58 21.71 40.16
CA PHE A 879 18.57 22.80 40.37
C PHE A 879 17.83 24.09 40.76
N PRO A 880 18.21 24.83 41.82
CA PRO A 880 17.61 26.12 42.20
C PRO A 880 17.67 27.14 41.04
N THR A 881 16.56 27.37 40.22
CA THR A 881 16.70 28.35 39.10
C THR A 881 16.48 29.77 39.63
N SER A 882 17.56 30.65 39.67
CA SER A 882 17.71 32.12 39.62
C SER A 882 16.40 32.81 39.25
N PRO A 883 15.99 33.96 39.87
CA PRO A 883 14.76 34.74 39.68
C PRO A 883 14.67 35.28 38.24
N GLY A 884 13.76 34.56 37.41
CA GLY A 884 13.35 35.02 36.06
C GLY A 884 13.45 33.88 35.04
N GLN A 885 13.67 32.51 35.45
CA GLN A 885 13.67 31.38 34.51
C GLN A 885 12.50 30.44 34.83
N ASP A 886 11.77 29.87 33.67
CA ASP A 886 10.68 28.88 33.70
C ASP A 886 10.90 27.83 34.81
N THR A 887 10.08 27.86 35.89
CA THR A 887 10.15 26.91 37.02
C THR A 887 9.55 25.55 36.62
N ILE A 888 10.49 24.37 36.67
CA ILE A 888 10.02 23.00 36.32
C ILE A 888 9.68 22.26 37.61
N CYS A 889 8.46 21.81 37.63
CA CYS A 889 8.03 20.99 38.79
C CYS A 889 7.76 19.55 38.36
N GLU A 890 8.26 18.62 39.18
CA GLU A 890 8.03 17.20 38.84
C GLU A 890 7.17 16.55 39.94
N PHE A 891 6.03 15.73 39.50
CA PHE A 891 5.23 14.92 40.44
C PHE A 891 5.91 13.58 40.73
N LYS A 892 6.56 13.48 41.93
CA LYS A 892 7.17 12.17 42.28
C LYS A 892 6.13 11.23 42.90
N GLU A 893 6.36 9.84 42.89
CA GLU A 893 5.49 8.77 43.43
C GLU A 893 5.18 9.04 44.91
N ASN A 894 4.15 9.99 45.24
CA ASN A 894 3.60 10.34 46.56
C ASN A 894 3.46 11.86 46.71
N PHE A 895 3.59 12.50 45.55
CA PHE A 895 3.52 13.97 45.53
C PHE A 895 2.04 14.40 45.49
N THR A 896 1.66 15.33 46.51
CA THR A 896 0.26 15.82 46.62
C THR A 896 0.16 17.25 46.07
N MET A 897 -0.92 17.58 45.51
CA MET A 897 -1.20 18.94 44.99
C MET A 897 -0.84 20.02 46.02
N GLN A 898 -0.81 19.61 47.27
CA GLN A 898 -0.44 20.54 48.36
C GLN A 898 1.05 20.90 48.31
N GLU A 899 1.79 20.05 47.81
CA GLU A 899 3.26 20.20 47.85
C GLU A 899 3.76 20.85 46.55
N LEU A 900 2.83 21.22 45.59
CA LEU A 900 3.23 21.82 44.31
C LEU A 900 3.46 23.32 44.48
N ASP A 901 4.61 23.76 44.00
CA ASP A 901 4.91 25.21 44.04
C ASP A 901 3.96 25.99 43.12
N SER A 902 3.61 27.21 43.58
CA SER A 902 2.60 28.00 42.84
C SER A 902 3.24 28.72 41.65
N ASN A 903 4.63 28.72 41.49
CA ASN A 903 5.25 29.43 40.35
C ASN A 903 5.73 28.44 39.28
N CYS A 904 5.13 27.17 39.24
CA CYS A 904 5.54 26.17 38.24
C CYS A 904 5.02 26.57 36.85
N THR A 905 6.01 26.67 35.95
CA THR A 905 5.59 26.97 34.56
C THR A 905 5.58 25.70 33.71
N THR A 906 6.42 24.65 33.99
CA THR A 906 6.40 23.32 33.33
C THR A 906 6.18 22.24 34.40
N LEU A 907 5.19 21.53 34.12
CA LEU A 907 4.90 20.44 35.07
C LEU A 907 5.12 19.07 34.41
N LEU A 908 6.05 18.23 35.06
CA LEU A 908 6.27 16.83 34.60
C LEU A 908 5.56 15.85 35.52
N GLY A 909 4.51 15.23 35.01
CA GLY A 909 3.82 14.23 35.86
C GLY A 909 2.30 14.38 35.71
N ASN A 910 1.64 13.32 36.28
CA ASN A 910 0.16 13.29 36.15
C ASN A 910 -0.51 14.02 37.32
N VAL A 911 -1.54 14.85 36.93
CA VAL A 911 -2.23 15.64 37.96
C VAL A 911 -3.66 15.12 38.13
N THR A 912 -3.95 14.91 39.48
CA THR A 912 -5.36 14.52 39.77
C THR A 912 -5.98 15.54 40.73
N LEU A 913 -7.13 16.12 40.29
CA LEU A 913 -7.89 17.04 41.14
C LEU A 913 -9.22 16.41 41.58
N THR A 914 -9.46 16.37 42.94
CA THR A 914 -10.68 15.77 43.51
C THR A 914 -11.30 16.76 44.50
N ASN A 915 -12.39 16.41 45.11
CA ASN A 915 -13.03 17.29 46.11
C ASN A 915 -12.15 17.47 47.35
N LYS A 916 -11.18 16.56 47.49
CA LYS A 916 -10.32 16.66 48.69
C LYS A 916 -9.22 17.71 48.49
N ASN A 917 -8.87 17.96 47.22
CA ASN A 917 -7.72 18.87 47.05
C ASN A 917 -8.06 19.98 46.05
N GLN A 918 -9.28 20.30 45.85
CA GLN A 918 -9.72 21.28 44.82
C GLN A 918 -9.34 22.69 45.23
N ASP A 919 -9.02 22.94 46.52
CA ASP A 919 -8.60 24.29 46.96
C ASP A 919 -7.20 24.62 46.43
N PHE A 920 -6.54 23.60 45.74
CA PHE A 920 -5.17 23.87 45.27
C PHE A 920 -5.17 24.08 43.75
N LEU A 921 -6.26 24.28 43.17
CA LEU A 921 -6.36 24.51 41.71
C LEU A 921 -5.49 25.70 41.30
N TYR A 922 -5.31 26.76 42.20
CA TYR A 922 -4.55 27.97 41.85
C TYR A 922 -3.06 27.63 41.62
N LYS A 923 -2.58 26.48 42.05
CA LYS A 923 -1.14 26.13 41.92
C LYS A 923 -0.82 25.63 40.52
N ILE A 924 -1.81 25.27 39.76
CA ILE A 924 -1.46 24.79 38.40
C ILE A 924 -1.96 25.81 37.38
N GLN A 925 -2.46 26.98 37.83
CA GLN A 925 -2.96 28.02 36.90
C GLN A 925 -1.79 28.74 36.23
N SER A 926 -0.51 28.67 36.87
CA SER A 926 0.69 29.31 36.26
C SER A 926 1.38 28.37 35.26
N VAL A 927 0.85 27.12 35.12
CA VAL A 927 1.53 26.08 34.31
C VAL A 927 1.26 26.38 32.83
N LYS A 928 2.42 26.48 32.18
CA LYS A 928 2.37 26.69 30.71
C LYS A 928 2.46 25.36 29.95
N TYR A 929 3.33 24.41 30.38
CA TYR A 929 3.51 23.06 29.78
C TYR A 929 3.08 21.98 30.78
N LEU A 930 2.09 21.27 30.33
CA LEU A 930 1.76 20.07 31.13
C LEU A 930 2.20 18.80 30.39
N PHE A 931 3.38 18.27 30.80
CA PHE A 931 3.84 16.98 30.22
C PHE A 931 3.41 15.81 31.12
N GLY A 932 2.20 15.45 30.94
CA GLY A 932 1.52 14.42 31.75
C GLY A 932 0.00 14.52 31.58
N THR A 933 -0.75 13.82 32.52
CA THR A 933 -2.22 13.86 32.35
C THR A 933 -2.84 14.73 33.43
N LEU A 934 -4.06 15.31 33.07
CA LEU A 934 -4.88 16.03 34.07
C LEU A 934 -6.25 15.35 34.22
N GLU A 935 -6.43 14.85 35.51
CA GLU A 935 -7.72 14.19 35.79
C GLU A 935 -8.47 14.99 36.87
N ILE A 936 -9.73 15.26 36.52
CA ILE A 936 -10.55 16.02 37.47
C ILE A 936 -11.81 15.20 37.79
N TYR A 937 -11.86 14.87 39.06
CA TYR A 937 -12.90 13.87 39.36
C TYR A 937 -13.66 14.29 40.62
N GLN A 938 -15.10 14.37 40.54
CA GLN A 938 -16.04 14.54 41.68
C GLN A 938 -15.72 15.84 42.42
N THR A 939 -15.47 16.95 41.78
CA THR A 939 -15.24 18.23 42.48
C THR A 939 -16.57 18.98 42.61
N ASN A 940 -16.52 20.01 43.61
CA ASN A 940 -17.71 20.88 43.74
C ASN A 940 -17.49 22.22 43.02
N LEU A 941 -16.50 22.26 42.09
CA LEU A 941 -16.15 23.52 41.40
C LEU A 941 -17.17 23.81 40.30
N THR A 942 -17.47 25.08 40.20
CA THR A 942 -18.39 25.47 39.10
C THR A 942 -17.58 25.96 37.89
N THR A 943 -16.27 26.37 38.21
CA THR A 943 -15.44 26.86 37.10
C THR A 943 -14.01 26.30 37.25
N ILE A 944 -13.52 25.89 36.07
CA ILE A 944 -12.10 25.53 36.00
C ILE A 944 -11.45 26.33 34.86
N GLU A 945 -10.44 27.06 35.39
CA GLU A 945 -9.75 27.87 34.36
C GLU A 945 -8.23 27.74 34.54
N LEU A 946 -7.60 27.39 33.42
CA LEU A 946 -6.12 27.35 33.38
C LEU A 946 -5.61 28.34 32.34
N PRO A 947 -5.32 29.57 32.80
CA PRO A 947 -5.16 30.73 31.90
C PRO A 947 -3.80 30.71 31.19
N ASN A 948 -2.84 29.90 31.72
CA ASN A 948 -1.50 30.00 31.10
C ASN A 948 -1.14 28.70 30.37
N LEU A 949 -2.05 27.72 30.46
CA LEU A 949 -1.71 26.41 29.85
C LEU A 949 -1.75 26.51 28.33
N GLU A 950 -0.57 26.22 27.75
CA GLU A 950 -0.48 26.35 26.27
C GLU A 950 -0.30 24.98 25.61
N TYR A 951 0.40 24.07 26.29
CA TYR A 951 0.71 22.77 25.65
C TYR A 951 0.44 21.64 26.65
N VAL A 952 -0.17 20.59 26.08
CA VAL A 952 -0.40 19.38 26.89
C VAL A 952 0.12 18.17 26.12
N ALA A 953 1.03 17.46 26.75
CA ALA A 953 1.55 16.25 26.06
C ALA A 953 1.59 15.07 27.04
N SER A 954 0.71 14.21 26.75
CA SER A 954 0.69 12.99 27.58
C SER A 954 1.30 11.81 26.84
N LEU A 955 2.13 10.95 27.64
CA LEU A 955 2.73 9.74 27.00
C LEU A 955 2.02 8.49 27.48
N ARG A 956 0.89 8.64 28.20
CA ARG A 956 0.20 7.48 28.78
C ARG A 956 -0.68 6.80 27.72
N LYS A 957 -0.64 5.44 27.90
CA LYS A 957 -1.42 4.65 26.90
C LYS A 957 -2.87 4.52 27.37
N GLN A 958 -3.82 4.82 26.51
CA GLN A 958 -5.21 4.37 26.69
C GLN A 958 -5.99 5.37 27.54
N LYS A 959 -5.43 6.59 27.88
CA LYS A 959 -6.19 7.65 28.56
C LYS A 959 -6.01 8.98 27.81
N PRO A 960 -7.15 9.77 27.80
CA PRO A 960 -6.95 11.10 27.21
C PRO A 960 -6.02 11.97 28.06
N ALA A 961 -5.46 12.92 27.44
CA ALA A 961 -4.53 13.82 28.17
C ALA A 961 -5.26 14.60 29.27
N ILE A 962 -6.55 14.90 29.03
CA ILE A 962 -7.38 15.52 30.08
C ILE A 962 -8.72 14.78 30.18
N ARG A 963 -8.96 14.50 31.46
CA ARG A 963 -10.20 13.72 31.66
C ARG A 963 -10.98 14.32 32.85
N LEU A 964 -12.36 14.57 32.55
CA LEU A 964 -13.23 15.11 33.61
C LEU A 964 -14.36 14.12 33.89
N VAL A 965 -14.42 13.72 35.25
CA VAL A 965 -15.41 12.67 35.56
C VAL A 965 -16.21 13.12 36.78
N ALA A 966 -17.55 13.00 36.74
CA ALA A 966 -18.50 13.23 37.86
C ALA A 966 -18.32 14.62 38.46
N ASN A 967 -18.19 15.72 37.64
CA ASN A 967 -18.19 17.12 38.10
C ASN A 967 -19.52 17.79 37.75
N PHE A 968 -20.52 17.52 38.53
CA PHE A 968 -21.93 17.79 38.14
C PHE A 968 -22.23 19.29 38.26
N ASN A 969 -21.33 20.07 39.09
CA ASN A 969 -21.63 21.51 39.27
C ASN A 969 -20.83 22.36 38.26
N LEU A 970 -20.02 21.67 37.46
CA LEU A 970 -19.11 22.41 36.58
C LEU A 970 -19.89 22.97 35.37
N THR A 971 -19.83 24.29 35.28
CA THR A 971 -20.57 24.93 34.18
C THR A 971 -19.61 25.64 33.22
N ASN A 972 -18.30 25.82 33.75
CA ASN A 972 -17.34 26.54 32.89
C ASN A 972 -15.95 25.88 32.97
N PHE A 973 -15.40 25.56 31.76
CA PHE A 973 -14.02 25.01 31.65
C PHE A 973 -13.29 25.76 30.54
N GLN A 974 -12.10 26.37 31.05
CA GLN A 974 -11.47 27.23 30.03
C GLN A 974 -9.96 26.94 29.96
N LEU A 975 -9.57 26.89 28.64
CA LEU A 975 -8.12 26.86 28.33
C LEU A 975 -7.82 27.92 27.27
N PRO A 976 -7.77 29.11 27.72
CA PRO A 976 -7.80 30.23 26.75
C PRO A 976 -6.53 30.29 25.90
N LYS A 977 -5.36 29.77 26.36
CA LYS A 977 -4.11 29.95 25.58
C LYS A 977 -3.64 28.62 25.00
N LEU A 978 -4.55 27.61 25.03
CA LEU A 978 -4.11 26.28 24.56
C LEU A 978 -3.75 26.35 23.07
N LYS A 979 -2.57 25.87 22.86
CA LYS A 979 -2.11 25.91 21.47
C LYS A 979 -2.04 24.50 20.86
N ARG A 980 -1.58 23.44 21.57
CA ARG A 980 -1.44 22.11 20.96
C ARG A 980 -1.49 21.04 22.06
N VAL A 981 -1.90 19.90 21.53
CA VAL A 981 -1.96 18.80 22.52
C VAL A 981 -1.37 17.53 21.88
N ARG A 982 -0.83 16.76 22.71
CA ARG A 982 -0.45 15.40 22.28
C ARG A 982 -1.01 14.37 23.27
N ALA A 983 -1.68 13.39 22.61
CA ALA A 983 -2.19 12.24 23.41
C ALA A 983 -1.92 10.94 22.66
N TYR A 984 -1.74 9.86 23.49
CA TYR A 984 -1.49 8.55 22.84
C TYR A 984 -2.69 8.17 21.97
N GLN A 985 -3.94 8.43 22.42
CA GLN A 985 -5.13 8.16 21.59
C GLN A 985 -5.60 9.45 20.90
N ARG A 986 -6.45 9.20 19.96
CA ARG A 986 -6.95 10.37 19.21
C ARG A 986 -7.75 11.32 20.12
N GLU A 987 -8.30 10.74 21.12
CA GLU A 987 -9.06 11.56 22.07
C GLU A 987 -8.11 12.22 23.09
N TRP A 988 -8.11 13.58 23.04
CA TRP A 988 -7.13 14.20 23.96
C TRP A 988 -7.84 14.76 25.20
N ILE A 989 -9.19 15.03 25.01
CA ILE A 989 -9.92 15.49 26.22
C ILE A 989 -11.31 14.86 26.21
N ARG A 990 -11.70 14.43 27.48
CA ARG A 990 -13.04 13.81 27.59
C ARG A 990 -13.76 14.39 28.80
N PHE A 991 -15.11 14.92 28.40
CA PHE A 991 -16.06 15.28 29.46
C PHE A 991 -17.09 14.16 29.67
N GLU A 992 -17.01 13.51 30.88
CA GLU A 992 -17.87 12.32 31.06
C GLU A 992 -19.27 12.75 31.50
N ASP A 993 -19.40 13.95 32.07
CA ASP A 993 -20.73 14.38 32.56
C ASP A 993 -21.39 15.31 31.54
N LYS A 994 -22.80 15.17 31.44
CA LYS A 994 -23.54 16.08 30.53
C LYS A 994 -24.13 17.26 31.32
N ASN A 995 -23.56 18.40 31.17
CA ASN A 995 -24.08 19.65 31.75
C ASN A 995 -24.34 20.67 30.64
N ASP A 996 -25.72 21.05 30.48
CA ASP A 996 -26.16 21.88 29.34
C ASP A 996 -25.44 23.24 29.35
N GLU A 997 -25.30 23.76 30.61
CA GLU A 997 -24.61 25.07 30.72
C GLU A 997 -23.13 24.96 30.36
N LEU A 998 -22.45 23.96 30.74
CA LEU A 998 -21.04 23.71 30.37
C LEU A 998 -20.89 23.55 28.85
N MET A 999 -21.83 22.83 28.24
CA MET A 999 -21.77 22.61 26.78
C MET A 999 -21.92 23.94 26.04
N ARG A 1000 -22.84 24.83 26.60
CA ARG A 1000 -23.01 26.15 25.96
C ARG A 1000 -21.73 26.98 26.08
N ASN A 1001 -21.07 26.82 27.21
CA ASN A 1001 -19.82 27.58 27.40
C ASN A 1001 -18.67 27.01 26.54
N LEU A 1002 -18.69 25.70 26.32
CA LEU A 1002 -17.61 25.10 25.52
C LEU A 1002 -17.76 25.48 24.05
N LYS A 1003 -18.97 25.83 23.73
CA LYS A 1003 -19.21 26.32 22.35
C LYS A 1003 -18.35 27.53 22.03
N ASN A 1004 -18.17 28.32 22.96
CA ASN A 1004 -17.41 29.56 22.69
C ASN A 1004 -15.91 29.34 22.88
N GLN A 1005 -15.50 28.02 22.83
CA GLN A 1005 -14.05 27.72 23.00
C GLN A 1005 -13.62 26.73 21.90
N PRO A 1006 -13.38 27.21 20.72
CA PRO A 1006 -13.08 26.33 19.57
C PRO A 1006 -11.75 25.59 19.76
N GLN A 1007 -10.85 26.21 20.58
CA GLN A 1007 -9.55 25.54 20.79
C GLN A 1007 -9.72 24.23 21.58
N ILE A 1008 -10.88 23.98 22.21
CA ILE A 1008 -11.11 22.73 22.98
C ILE A 1008 -11.96 21.78 22.15
N CYS A 1009 -13.08 22.23 21.51
CA CYS A 1009 -14.08 21.31 20.94
C CYS A 1009 -13.80 21.07 19.45
N LEU A 1010 -13.02 21.95 18.85
CA LEU A 1010 -12.67 21.64 17.44
C LEU A 1010 -11.47 20.68 17.38
N PRO A 1011 -11.62 19.72 16.46
CA PRO A 1011 -10.52 18.76 16.35
C PRO A 1011 -9.19 19.46 15.99
N HIS A 1012 -8.09 18.94 16.74
CA HIS A 1012 -6.75 19.38 16.30
C HIS A 1012 -6.30 18.62 15.04
N ARG A 1013 -6.05 19.31 14.06
CA ARG A 1013 -5.76 18.66 12.77
C ARG A 1013 -4.30 18.91 12.38
N ASP A 1014 -3.92 18.00 11.43
CA ASP A 1014 -2.53 18.20 10.96
C ASP A 1014 -2.43 19.49 10.14
N ILE A 1015 -1.18 19.83 9.75
CA ILE A 1015 -0.89 21.16 9.16
C ILE A 1015 -1.54 21.26 7.78
N LEU A 1016 -1.92 20.04 7.20
CA LEU A 1016 -2.64 20.10 5.90
C LEU A 1016 -4.15 20.10 6.13
N ASN A 1017 -4.49 20.25 7.41
CA ASN A 1017 -5.90 20.21 7.85
C ASN A 1017 -6.66 19.02 7.24
N GLU A 1018 -5.99 17.89 6.87
CA GLU A 1018 -6.63 16.71 6.24
C GLU A 1018 -6.88 15.62 7.29
N THR A 1019 -6.05 15.57 8.27
CA THR A 1019 -6.17 14.43 9.19
C THR A 1019 -6.42 14.95 10.62
N ILE A 1020 -7.46 14.47 11.21
CA ILE A 1020 -7.72 14.83 12.62
C ILE A 1020 -6.73 14.08 13.52
N LEU A 1021 -5.95 14.94 14.18
CA LEU A 1021 -4.91 14.29 15.03
C LEU A 1021 -5.47 14.03 16.44
N TYR A 1022 -6.22 15.01 16.88
CA TYR A 1022 -6.81 14.85 18.22
C TYR A 1022 -8.20 15.48 18.25
N GLU A 1023 -9.04 14.75 19.07
CA GLU A 1023 -10.43 15.27 19.15
C GLU A 1023 -10.90 15.25 20.60
N ALA A 1024 -11.92 16.20 20.78
CA ALA A 1024 -12.50 16.27 22.15
C ALA A 1024 -13.87 15.59 22.18
N ARG A 1025 -14.12 14.97 23.37
CA ARG A 1025 -15.41 14.24 23.45
C ARG A 1025 -16.17 14.72 24.69
N ILE A 1026 -17.58 14.86 24.46
CA ILE A 1026 -18.52 14.99 25.59
C ILE A 1026 -19.40 13.73 25.65
N GLY A 1027 -19.26 13.04 26.79
CA GLY A 1027 -19.88 11.69 26.77
C GLY A 1027 -19.33 10.83 25.63
N ASP A 1028 -20.24 10.27 24.80
CA ASP A 1028 -19.79 9.39 23.68
C ASP A 1028 -19.81 10.16 22.36
N LYS A 1029 -20.07 11.48 22.50
CA LYS A 1029 -20.16 12.25 21.23
C LYS A 1029 -18.95 13.19 21.10
N TYR A 1030 -18.81 13.57 19.73
CA TYR A 1030 -17.73 14.55 19.49
C TYR A 1030 -18.17 15.95 19.97
N CYS A 1031 -17.26 16.47 20.71
CA CYS A 1031 -17.54 17.79 21.31
C CYS A 1031 -18.01 18.78 20.24
N ASP A 1032 -17.45 18.82 19.00
CA ASP A 1032 -17.84 19.80 17.95
C ASP A 1032 -19.26 19.52 17.45
N ASP A 1033 -19.62 18.26 17.44
CA ASP A 1033 -21.00 17.92 17.03
C ASP A 1033 -22.03 18.36 18.09
N VAL A 1034 -21.66 18.17 19.28
CA VAL A 1034 -22.59 18.52 20.38
C VAL A 1034 -22.79 20.03 20.42
N VAL A 1035 -21.72 20.80 20.22
CA VAL A 1035 -21.86 22.26 20.34
C VAL A 1035 -22.55 22.80 19.08
N LYS A 1036 -22.48 22.15 17.83
CA LYS A 1036 -23.18 22.57 16.60
C LYS A 1036 -24.69 22.27 16.68
N SER A 1037 -25.06 21.22 17.35
CA SER A 1037 -26.48 20.84 17.51
C SER A 1037 -27.21 21.83 18.43
N ILE A 1038 -26.55 22.54 19.24
CA ILE A 1038 -27.20 23.57 20.07
C ILE A 1038 -27.64 24.74 19.18
N ASP A 1039 -27.08 24.97 17.91
CA ASP A 1039 -27.42 26.04 16.93
C ASP A 1039 -28.65 25.65 16.10
N GLU A 1040 -28.96 24.37 15.96
CA GLU A 1040 -30.07 23.87 15.12
C GLU A 1040 -31.37 23.79 15.93
N ASN A 1041 -31.22 23.85 17.19
CA ASN A 1041 -32.44 23.89 18.02
C ASN A 1041 -32.88 25.34 18.27
N ASN A 1042 -32.10 26.36 17.73
CA ASN A 1042 -32.55 27.76 17.81
C ASN A 1042 -33.16 28.22 16.48
N PHE A 1043 -33.24 27.26 15.34
CA PHE A 1043 -33.84 27.58 14.03
C PHE A 1043 -35.08 26.72 13.81
N SER A 1044 -35.63 26.07 14.95
CA SER A 1044 -36.97 25.43 14.80
C SER A 1044 -37.96 26.13 15.73
N SER A 1045 -37.84 27.49 15.88
CA SER A 1045 -39.07 28.11 16.42
C SER A 1045 -39.63 29.12 15.42
N SER A 1046 -39.77 28.78 14.10
CA SER A 1046 -40.72 29.63 13.35
C SER A 1046 -41.41 28.79 12.28
N ILE A 1047 -42.36 27.90 12.57
CA ILE A 1047 -43.45 27.64 11.59
C ILE A 1047 -44.71 27.26 12.38
N LEU A 1048 -45.62 28.27 12.63
CA LEU A 1048 -47.01 28.63 12.30
C LEU A 1048 -47.97 27.51 12.72
N GLU A 1049 -48.42 27.56 13.97
CA GLU A 1049 -49.76 27.38 14.57
C GLU A 1049 -50.85 27.19 13.51
N ILE A 1050 -51.19 25.93 13.11
CA ILE A 1050 -52.56 25.72 12.59
C ILE A 1050 -53.38 24.99 13.66
N PRO A 1051 -54.48 25.57 14.19
CA PRO A 1051 -55.47 25.10 15.19
C PRO A 1051 -56.33 23.95 14.65
N SER A 1052 -56.35 22.87 15.39
CA SER A 1052 -57.27 21.76 15.74
C SER A 1052 -58.70 22.05 15.28
N SER A 1053 -58.98 21.93 13.96
CA SER A 1053 -60.33 21.47 13.61
C SER A 1053 -60.33 20.93 12.17
N PHE A 1054 -60.00 19.63 12.02
CA PHE A 1054 -60.74 18.96 10.92
C PHE A 1054 -60.50 17.45 10.99
N VAL A 1055 -61.19 16.83 11.94
CA VAL A 1055 -61.72 15.45 11.96
C VAL A 1055 -62.97 15.38 11.08
N PHE A 1056 -62.97 14.64 9.88
CA PHE A 1056 -63.79 13.46 9.53
C PHE A 1056 -63.96 13.40 8.02
N ILE A 1057 -63.48 12.34 7.36
CA ILE A 1057 -64.17 11.21 6.70
C ILE A 1057 -63.38 10.84 5.44
N THR A 1058 -62.99 9.61 5.42
CA THR A 1058 -63.55 8.45 4.69
C THR A 1058 -62.40 7.58 4.20
N LEU A 1059 -62.40 6.26 4.71
CA LEU A 1059 -62.60 4.86 4.26
C LEU A 1059 -62.27 4.69 2.78
N LEU A 1060 -61.31 3.89 2.44
CA LEU A 1060 -61.16 2.75 1.52
C LEU A 1060 -59.83 2.87 0.79
N TRP A 1061 -58.89 2.09 1.14
CA TRP A 1061 -57.94 1.17 0.47
C TRP A 1061 -56.53 1.44 0.97
N ILE A 1062 -56.16 0.64 1.97
CA ILE A 1062 -55.04 -0.32 1.86
C ILE A 1062 -55.03 -1.19 3.12
#